data_AF-K0VHR9-F1
#
_entry.id   AF-K0VHR9-F1
#
_cell.length_a   1.000
_cell.length_b   1.000
_cell.length_c   1.000
_cell.angle_alpha   90.00
_cell.angle_beta   90.00
_cell.angle_gamma   90.00
#
_symmetry.space_group_name_H-M   'P 1'
#
loop_
_entity.id
_entity.type
_entity.pdbx_description
1 polymer ?
#
loop_
_entity_poly.entity_id
_entity_poly.type
_entity_poly.pdbx_seq_one_letter_code
_entity_poly.pdbx_strand_id
1 'polypeptide(L)'
;MQHDRFRADRIFSRWRVRPGFGEEICSYFARLVADNAECTAAIYAVNCGFNRSDRQKMLEAVLQLPLTDQEKENLVRWTPTRDRILCGHLIAVDRVSGLRRYCAECIKEGAYSRVWWTFSRFETCPFHDTLLTEEKMTASKVRFPYFGFHSGGIVAPPPLTERGAASLEGYVLQRLGAVEPGLQRPMLDRHSLDAILSIVPLIGRFLANPRSRVAPPLRVGDVGVGFDALGFDEDHFENRLSAWIAANADVNAFSRASQAYFGHAAHLWNEKSYDVPMQQTINAVMNRACGRYGSLARAMRNKALVGIPPNGRDVQRELGLTPYSLRVLGQRVKLGVGRSEDGVFEYTQEIIETLRGAIESLVPIQEVAASLGCTVEEANSICILMAKKGWRGAVGVRVGRKVVRHVFRADLDAFVNALENLPTKPDDIETVDIERFVRLSRKRTMTVTMAAVLSGRVPAFRGRSGGLRNLLFARPPRRGFGGKPPPVGKRDLPKDTMRITEFTAITGITSAGFRFLVRQQHLRLYSSDVPLLMRSSAVAFHKRYVNVARYSVLGTITVGRASKLPKLGLTPAFQYKDVQAMVVERSELAAKIGPLRNYSLEERKRWDQFRRYGERNCPSFTIPSIMGDGDMIIYTSSRKMFFRVISFPDELLVTIRLHPSDTRRAWRIYRENEEAIRRLLVSFRWIDDGEYTVIQTAVKDSADIDVVTREIGELTDFFRYKMP
;
A
#
# COMPACT_ATOMS: atom_id res chain seq x y z
N MET A 1 -4.05 -1.12 -77.66
CA MET A 1 -2.92 -1.28 -76.71
C MET A 1 -3.24 -0.93 -75.24
N GLN A 2 -4.04 0.09 -74.91
CA GLN A 2 -4.44 0.34 -73.51
C GLN A 2 -5.39 -0.74 -72.94
N HIS A 3 -6.30 -1.28 -73.77
CA HIS A 3 -7.29 -2.28 -73.36
C HIS A 3 -6.69 -3.64 -72.92
N ASP A 4 -5.50 -4.00 -73.43
CA ASP A 4 -4.80 -5.25 -73.09
C ASP A 4 -3.92 -5.13 -71.84
N ARG A 5 -3.37 -3.93 -71.56
CA ARG A 5 -2.72 -3.65 -70.27
C ARG A 5 -3.69 -3.74 -69.09
N PHE A 6 -4.94 -3.28 -69.26
CA PHE A 6 -5.98 -3.41 -68.22
C PHE A 6 -6.43 -4.85 -67.94
N ARG A 7 -6.18 -5.81 -68.85
CA ARG A 7 -6.51 -7.23 -68.65
C ARG A 7 -5.42 -7.99 -67.90
N ALA A 8 -4.17 -7.56 -67.97
CA ALA A 8 -3.03 -8.25 -67.34
C ALA A 8 -3.04 -8.14 -65.79
N ASP A 9 -3.63 -7.07 -65.24
CA ASP A 9 -3.62 -6.80 -63.79
C ASP A 9 -4.85 -7.35 -63.03
N ARG A 10 -5.82 -7.96 -63.74
CA ARG A 10 -7.07 -8.45 -63.13
C ARG A 10 -6.99 -9.95 -62.82
N ILE A 11 -7.34 -10.30 -61.59
CA ILE A 11 -7.36 -11.70 -61.14
C ILE A 11 -8.55 -12.52 -61.66
N PHE A 12 -9.55 -11.90 -62.29
CA PHE A 12 -10.71 -12.60 -62.89
C PHE A 12 -10.98 -12.13 -64.32
N SER A 13 -11.36 -13.06 -65.19
CA SER A 13 -11.67 -12.79 -66.60
C SER A 13 -13.16 -12.52 -66.85
N ARG A 14 -14.04 -12.97 -65.94
CA ARG A 14 -15.49 -12.76 -65.93
C ARG A 14 -15.96 -12.34 -64.54
N TRP A 15 -17.02 -11.54 -64.47
CA TRP A 15 -17.62 -11.06 -63.21
C TRP A 15 -19.15 -11.00 -63.36
N ARG A 16 -19.74 -12.07 -63.90
CA ARG A 16 -21.19 -12.14 -64.17
C ARG A 16 -22.01 -12.15 -62.89
N VAL A 17 -21.44 -12.70 -61.83
CA VAL A 17 -22.00 -12.61 -60.47
C VAL A 17 -21.67 -11.24 -59.88
N ARG A 18 -22.68 -10.59 -59.29
CA ARG A 18 -22.55 -9.32 -58.59
C ARG A 18 -22.56 -9.53 -57.07
N PRO A 19 -21.93 -8.65 -56.28
CA PRO A 19 -21.94 -8.78 -54.82
C PRO A 19 -23.36 -8.54 -54.28
N GLY A 20 -23.74 -9.32 -53.27
CA GLY A 20 -25.02 -9.20 -52.56
C GLY A 20 -24.96 -8.22 -51.40
N PHE A 21 -26.12 -7.77 -50.94
CA PHE A 21 -26.22 -6.94 -49.73
C PHE A 21 -25.79 -7.73 -48.49
N GLY A 22 -24.86 -7.18 -47.70
CA GLY A 22 -24.33 -7.86 -46.52
C GLY A 22 -23.29 -8.95 -46.83
N GLU A 23 -22.90 -9.12 -48.09
CA GLU A 23 -21.93 -10.12 -48.52
C GLU A 23 -20.48 -9.65 -48.25
N GLU A 24 -19.70 -10.44 -47.54
CA GLU A 24 -18.27 -10.16 -47.35
C GLU A 24 -17.41 -10.65 -48.53
N ILE A 25 -16.18 -10.11 -48.64
CA ILE A 25 -15.27 -10.41 -49.74
C ILE A 25 -15.02 -11.91 -49.95
N CYS A 26 -14.91 -12.71 -48.89
CA CYS A 26 -14.60 -14.13 -49.05
C CYS A 26 -15.76 -14.94 -49.64
N SER A 27 -17.01 -14.56 -49.36
CA SER A 27 -18.20 -15.15 -50.00
C SER A 27 -18.26 -14.76 -51.48
N TYR A 28 -18.10 -13.46 -51.77
CA TYR A 28 -18.16 -12.96 -53.13
C TYR A 28 -17.03 -13.54 -54.00
N PHE A 29 -15.80 -13.61 -53.45
CA PHE A 29 -14.66 -14.25 -54.10
C PHE A 29 -14.94 -15.73 -54.40
N ALA A 30 -15.56 -16.47 -53.50
CA ALA A 30 -15.89 -17.88 -53.73
C ALA A 30 -16.88 -18.05 -54.90
N ARG A 31 -17.87 -17.16 -55.01
CA ARG A 31 -18.80 -17.13 -56.16
C ARG A 31 -18.11 -16.72 -57.46
N LEU A 32 -17.18 -15.75 -57.43
CA LEU A 32 -16.38 -15.38 -58.60
C LEU A 32 -15.51 -16.54 -59.09
N VAL A 33 -14.86 -17.26 -58.17
CA VAL A 33 -14.06 -18.45 -58.52
C VAL A 33 -14.95 -19.51 -59.16
N ALA A 34 -16.13 -19.79 -58.59
CA ALA A 34 -17.07 -20.74 -59.17
C ALA A 34 -17.56 -20.35 -60.58
N ASP A 35 -17.62 -19.05 -60.90
CA ASP A 35 -17.97 -18.57 -62.25
C ASP A 35 -16.79 -18.61 -63.25
N ASN A 36 -15.54 -18.65 -62.77
CA ASN A 36 -14.34 -18.42 -63.59
C ASN A 36 -13.38 -19.61 -63.69
N ALA A 37 -13.36 -20.53 -62.72
CA ALA A 37 -12.31 -21.53 -62.60
C ALA A 37 -12.82 -22.88 -62.10
N GLU A 38 -12.23 -23.95 -62.63
CA GLU A 38 -12.49 -25.34 -62.22
C GLU A 38 -11.64 -25.74 -61.00
N CYS A 39 -11.61 -24.89 -59.97
CA CYS A 39 -10.91 -25.20 -58.72
C CYS A 39 -11.61 -24.59 -57.51
N THR A 40 -11.18 -24.97 -56.30
CA THR A 40 -11.74 -24.40 -55.09
C THR A 40 -11.23 -22.98 -54.85
N ALA A 41 -12.05 -22.13 -54.22
CA ALA A 41 -11.65 -20.77 -53.85
C ALA A 41 -10.36 -20.71 -53.03
N ALA A 42 -10.10 -21.71 -52.19
CA ALA A 42 -8.85 -21.80 -51.43
C ALA A 42 -7.63 -22.04 -52.33
N ILE A 43 -7.73 -22.90 -53.34
CA ILE A 43 -6.67 -23.16 -54.32
C ILE A 43 -6.46 -21.92 -55.19
N TYR A 44 -7.55 -21.33 -55.68
CA TYR A 44 -7.48 -20.11 -56.50
C TYR A 44 -6.80 -18.96 -55.75
N ALA A 45 -7.15 -18.75 -54.47
CA ALA A 45 -6.54 -17.72 -53.65
C ALA A 45 -5.01 -17.91 -53.50
N VAL A 46 -4.54 -19.16 -53.33
CA VAL A 46 -3.10 -19.47 -53.28
C VAL A 46 -2.43 -19.16 -54.62
N ASN A 47 -3.05 -19.54 -55.73
CA ASN A 47 -2.52 -19.28 -57.08
C ASN A 47 -2.44 -17.78 -57.40
N CYS A 48 -3.34 -16.97 -56.83
CA CYS A 48 -3.30 -15.51 -56.92
C CYS A 48 -2.37 -14.84 -55.87
N GLY A 49 -1.60 -15.61 -55.10
CA GLY A 49 -0.66 -15.07 -54.11
C GLY A 49 -1.31 -14.51 -52.83
N PHE A 50 -2.58 -14.83 -52.56
CA PHE A 50 -3.23 -14.43 -51.31
C PHE A 50 -2.92 -15.40 -50.17
N ASN A 51 -2.42 -14.87 -49.06
CA ASN A 51 -2.23 -15.65 -47.84
C ASN A 51 -3.56 -16.02 -47.18
N ARG A 52 -3.48 -16.96 -46.22
CA ARG A 52 -4.65 -17.51 -45.51
C ARG A 52 -5.43 -16.50 -44.63
N SER A 53 -5.00 -15.24 -44.54
CA SER A 53 -5.63 -14.17 -43.75
C SER A 53 -5.83 -12.86 -44.51
N ASP A 54 -5.50 -12.80 -45.81
CA ASP A 54 -5.37 -11.52 -46.54
C ASP A 54 -6.69 -11.02 -47.15
N ARG A 55 -7.76 -10.88 -46.35
CA ARG A 55 -9.06 -10.32 -46.78
C ARG A 55 -8.91 -8.96 -47.45
N GLN A 56 -8.03 -8.11 -46.92
CA GLN A 56 -7.78 -6.77 -47.43
C GLN A 56 -7.17 -6.78 -48.85
N LYS A 57 -6.16 -7.62 -49.11
CA LYS A 57 -5.56 -7.72 -50.46
C LYS A 57 -6.54 -8.32 -51.47
N MET A 58 -7.35 -9.27 -51.01
CA MET A 58 -8.42 -9.86 -51.83
C MET A 58 -9.46 -8.81 -52.21
N LEU A 59 -9.85 -7.96 -51.26
CA LEU A 59 -10.75 -6.84 -51.49
C LEU A 59 -10.13 -5.87 -52.49
N GLU A 60 -8.89 -5.43 -52.28
CA GLU A 60 -8.16 -4.54 -53.20
C GLU A 60 -8.12 -5.08 -54.64
N ALA A 61 -7.84 -6.39 -54.81
CA ALA A 61 -7.81 -7.02 -56.11
C ALA A 61 -9.19 -7.10 -56.78
N VAL A 62 -10.24 -7.42 -56.00
CA VAL A 62 -11.62 -7.48 -56.50
C VAL A 62 -12.16 -6.09 -56.84
N LEU A 63 -11.74 -5.04 -56.14
CA LEU A 63 -12.14 -3.66 -56.41
C LEU A 63 -11.59 -3.11 -57.74
N GLN A 64 -10.58 -3.76 -58.33
CA GLN A 64 -10.09 -3.46 -59.70
C GLN A 64 -11.02 -3.98 -60.80
N LEU A 65 -12.00 -4.82 -60.46
CA LEU A 65 -13.04 -5.23 -61.40
C LEU A 65 -13.97 -4.04 -61.70
N PRO A 66 -14.57 -3.98 -62.90
CA PRO A 66 -15.52 -2.93 -63.27
C PRO A 66 -16.89 -3.16 -62.62
N LEU A 67 -16.90 -3.03 -61.28
CA LEU A 67 -18.08 -2.95 -60.43
C LEU A 67 -18.55 -1.50 -60.35
N THR A 68 -19.84 -1.29 -60.10
CA THR A 68 -20.39 0.02 -59.79
C THR A 68 -19.84 0.54 -58.46
N ASP A 69 -19.88 1.85 -58.23
CA ASP A 69 -19.38 2.44 -56.99
C ASP A 69 -20.15 1.93 -55.78
N GLN A 70 -21.48 1.76 -55.90
CA GLN A 70 -22.33 1.19 -54.86
C GLN A 70 -21.90 -0.24 -54.46
N GLU A 71 -21.52 -1.07 -55.42
CA GLU A 71 -21.02 -2.43 -55.19
C GLU A 71 -19.66 -2.47 -54.52
N LYS A 72 -18.77 -1.55 -54.90
CA LYS A 72 -17.47 -1.38 -54.25
C LYS A 72 -17.66 -0.95 -52.80
N GLU A 73 -18.51 0.05 -52.56
CA GLU A 73 -18.84 0.54 -51.22
C GLU A 73 -19.47 -0.55 -50.35
N ASN A 74 -20.41 -1.33 -50.89
CA ASN A 74 -21.02 -2.46 -50.19
C ASN A 74 -19.97 -3.51 -49.78
N LEU A 75 -19.06 -3.88 -50.68
CA LEU A 75 -17.99 -4.83 -50.37
C LEU A 75 -17.01 -4.29 -49.31
N VAL A 76 -16.64 -3.01 -49.40
CA VAL A 76 -15.78 -2.36 -48.39
C VAL A 76 -16.47 -2.36 -47.03
N ARG A 77 -17.76 -2.00 -46.99
CA ARG A 77 -18.55 -1.91 -45.76
C ARG A 77 -18.69 -3.25 -45.02
N TRP A 78 -18.98 -4.32 -45.76
CA TRP A 78 -19.29 -5.64 -45.19
C TRP A 78 -18.08 -6.56 -45.06
N THR A 79 -16.89 -6.12 -45.48
CA THR A 79 -15.65 -6.87 -45.33
C THR A 79 -14.91 -6.42 -44.07
N PRO A 80 -14.68 -7.32 -43.09
CA PRO A 80 -13.89 -6.98 -41.91
C PRO A 80 -12.44 -6.61 -42.29
N THR A 81 -11.92 -5.52 -41.72
CA THR A 81 -10.52 -5.09 -41.93
C THR A 81 -9.51 -6.04 -41.26
N ARG A 82 -8.21 -5.81 -41.49
CA ARG A 82 -7.14 -6.55 -40.78
C ARG A 82 -7.25 -6.39 -39.25
N ASP A 83 -7.66 -5.22 -38.81
CA ASP A 83 -7.89 -4.89 -37.40
C ASP A 83 -9.26 -5.38 -36.90
N ARG A 84 -9.99 -6.16 -37.71
CA ARG A 84 -11.29 -6.77 -37.37
C ARG A 84 -12.39 -5.73 -37.14
N ILE A 85 -12.31 -4.62 -37.86
CA ILE A 85 -13.34 -3.58 -37.86
C ILE A 85 -14.38 -3.96 -38.93
N LEU A 86 -15.64 -4.01 -38.55
CA LEU A 86 -16.78 -4.24 -39.44
C LEU A 86 -17.81 -3.13 -39.23
N CYS A 87 -18.14 -2.38 -40.29
CA CYS A 87 -19.03 -1.22 -40.21
C CYS A 87 -18.67 -0.24 -39.07
N GLY A 88 -17.38 -0.01 -38.83
CA GLY A 88 -16.88 0.86 -37.76
C GLY A 88 -16.82 0.23 -36.36
N HIS A 89 -17.28 -1.02 -36.18
CA HIS A 89 -17.21 -1.73 -34.91
C HIS A 89 -16.04 -2.70 -34.88
N LEU A 90 -15.17 -2.59 -33.87
CA LEU A 90 -14.14 -3.58 -33.58
C LEU A 90 -14.80 -4.85 -33.03
N ILE A 91 -14.54 -6.03 -33.61
CA ILE A 91 -15.11 -7.31 -33.18
C ILE A 91 -13.99 -8.32 -32.84
N ALA A 92 -14.02 -8.87 -31.63
CA ALA A 92 -13.04 -9.87 -31.20
C ALA A 92 -13.22 -11.23 -31.92
N VAL A 93 -12.14 -12.03 -32.00
CA VAL A 93 -12.15 -13.30 -32.74
C VAL A 93 -13.06 -14.34 -32.12
N ASP A 94 -13.17 -14.38 -30.80
CA ASP A 94 -14.08 -15.28 -30.08
C ASP A 94 -15.56 -14.87 -30.24
N ARG A 95 -15.83 -13.68 -30.79
CA ARG A 95 -17.15 -13.24 -31.25
C ARG A 95 -17.48 -13.71 -32.65
N VAL A 96 -16.56 -14.41 -33.34
CA VAL A 96 -16.80 -14.98 -34.66
C VAL A 96 -16.85 -16.51 -34.55
N SER A 97 -17.88 -17.12 -35.10
CA SER A 97 -18.02 -18.58 -35.11
C SER A 97 -17.05 -19.22 -36.09
N GLY A 98 -16.47 -20.35 -35.68
CA GLY A 98 -15.71 -21.25 -36.55
C GLY A 98 -16.59 -22.22 -37.35
N LEU A 99 -17.92 -22.10 -37.28
CA LEU A 99 -18.88 -22.91 -38.01
C LEU A 99 -19.46 -22.13 -39.19
N ARG A 100 -19.81 -22.86 -40.25
CA ARG A 100 -20.58 -22.28 -41.35
C ARG A 100 -22.04 -22.17 -40.91
N ARG A 101 -22.62 -20.98 -40.99
CA ARG A 101 -24.00 -20.72 -40.53
C ARG A 101 -24.79 -19.94 -41.57
N TYR A 102 -26.07 -20.27 -41.71
CA TYR A 102 -26.95 -19.67 -42.71
C TYR A 102 -28.42 -19.90 -42.42
N CYS A 103 -29.28 -19.10 -43.05
CA CYS A 103 -30.72 -19.32 -43.08
C CYS A 103 -31.12 -19.92 -44.43
N ALA A 104 -31.92 -20.99 -44.44
CA ALA A 104 -32.33 -21.67 -45.67
C ALA A 104 -33.17 -20.75 -46.59
N GLU A 105 -34.10 -19.99 -46.04
CA GLU A 105 -34.95 -19.06 -46.82
C GLU A 105 -34.11 -17.93 -47.42
N CYS A 106 -33.18 -17.37 -46.64
CA CYS A 106 -32.24 -16.36 -47.13
C CYS A 106 -31.40 -16.84 -48.32
N ILE A 107 -31.03 -18.13 -48.34
CA ILE A 107 -30.27 -18.73 -49.44
C ILE A 107 -31.14 -18.94 -50.67
N LYS A 108 -32.43 -19.24 -50.51
CA LYS A 108 -33.39 -19.30 -51.63
C LYS A 108 -33.59 -17.92 -52.27
N GLU A 109 -33.66 -16.86 -51.45
CA GLU A 109 -33.74 -15.47 -51.91
C GLU A 109 -32.47 -15.02 -52.64
N GLY A 110 -31.30 -15.45 -52.14
CA GLY A 110 -30.01 -15.14 -52.73
C GLY A 110 -28.93 -16.07 -52.19
N ALA A 111 -28.33 -16.86 -53.07
CA ALA A 111 -27.39 -17.92 -52.71
C ALA A 111 -25.98 -17.40 -52.35
N TYR A 112 -25.89 -16.54 -51.32
CA TYR A 112 -24.64 -15.98 -50.83
C TYR A 112 -24.61 -15.85 -49.30
N SER A 113 -23.41 -15.76 -48.72
CA SER A 113 -23.23 -15.64 -47.28
C SER A 113 -23.40 -14.20 -46.81
N ARG A 114 -24.09 -14.01 -45.69
CA ARG A 114 -24.24 -12.70 -45.04
C ARG A 114 -23.30 -12.60 -43.86
N VAL A 115 -22.55 -11.50 -43.73
CA VAL A 115 -21.44 -11.39 -42.78
C VAL A 115 -21.89 -11.53 -41.32
N TRP A 116 -23.09 -11.09 -40.97
CA TRP A 116 -23.61 -11.21 -39.60
C TRP A 116 -23.91 -12.65 -39.16
N TRP A 117 -24.08 -13.60 -40.10
CA TRP A 117 -24.15 -15.03 -39.76
C TRP A 117 -22.84 -15.55 -39.18
N THR A 118 -21.75 -14.79 -39.25
CA THR A 118 -20.46 -15.15 -38.66
C THR A 118 -20.34 -14.79 -37.19
N PHE A 119 -21.23 -13.98 -36.61
CA PHE A 119 -21.15 -13.64 -35.17
C PHE A 119 -21.58 -14.78 -34.27
N SER A 120 -20.73 -15.17 -33.32
CA SER A 120 -21.08 -16.21 -32.35
C SER A 120 -22.33 -15.77 -31.60
N ARG A 121 -23.27 -16.72 -31.41
CA ARG A 121 -24.56 -16.48 -30.73
C ARG A 121 -25.55 -15.57 -31.45
N PHE A 122 -25.33 -15.30 -32.74
CA PHE A 122 -26.39 -14.95 -33.68
C PHE A 122 -27.10 -16.26 -34.07
N GLU A 123 -28.25 -16.54 -33.46
CA GLU A 123 -28.90 -17.86 -33.48
C GLU A 123 -30.07 -17.91 -34.46
N THR A 124 -30.82 -16.81 -34.57
CA THR A 124 -32.06 -16.75 -35.36
C THR A 124 -31.95 -15.74 -36.49
N CYS A 125 -32.45 -16.07 -37.67
CA CYS A 125 -32.58 -15.12 -38.76
C CYS A 125 -33.67 -14.08 -38.44
N PRO A 126 -33.37 -12.78 -38.30
CA PRO A 126 -34.37 -11.78 -37.92
C PRO A 126 -35.35 -11.45 -39.07
N PHE A 127 -35.05 -11.88 -40.31
CA PHE A 127 -35.91 -11.71 -41.49
C PHE A 127 -36.95 -12.82 -41.65
N HIS A 128 -36.66 -14.03 -41.15
CA HIS A 128 -37.51 -15.22 -41.38
C HIS A 128 -37.94 -15.90 -40.08
N ASP A 129 -37.46 -15.43 -38.93
CA ASP A 129 -37.69 -16.02 -37.60
C ASP A 129 -37.35 -17.52 -37.51
N THR A 130 -36.34 -17.95 -38.26
CA THR A 130 -35.85 -19.33 -38.30
C THR A 130 -34.46 -19.45 -37.70
N LEU A 131 -34.20 -20.54 -36.96
CA LEU A 131 -32.87 -20.84 -36.45
C LEU A 131 -31.88 -21.02 -37.61
N LEU A 132 -30.67 -20.48 -37.46
CA LEU A 132 -29.61 -20.69 -38.43
C LEU A 132 -29.17 -22.16 -38.41
N THR A 133 -29.01 -22.73 -39.60
CA THR A 133 -28.38 -24.04 -39.78
C THR A 133 -26.89 -23.91 -39.50
N GLU A 134 -26.34 -24.76 -38.63
CA GLU A 134 -24.90 -24.81 -38.34
C GLU A 134 -24.25 -26.05 -38.96
N GLU A 135 -23.22 -25.85 -39.78
CA GLU A 135 -22.45 -26.92 -40.42
C GLU A 135 -20.99 -26.89 -39.95
N LYS A 136 -20.53 -28.03 -39.40
CA LYS A 136 -19.10 -28.23 -39.10
C LYS A 136 -18.37 -28.58 -40.39
N MET A 137 -17.58 -27.64 -40.88
CA MET A 137 -16.87 -27.74 -42.15
C MET A 137 -15.35 -27.67 -41.93
N THR A 138 -14.57 -28.04 -42.94
CA THR A 138 -13.13 -27.78 -42.93
C THR A 138 -12.88 -26.28 -42.83
N ALA A 139 -11.78 -25.87 -42.18
CA ALA A 139 -11.45 -24.45 -41.99
C ALA A 139 -11.43 -23.66 -43.32
N SER A 140 -11.06 -24.30 -44.43
CA SER A 140 -11.10 -23.69 -45.77
C SER A 140 -12.51 -23.41 -46.29
N LYS A 141 -13.47 -24.31 -46.06
CA LYS A 141 -14.87 -24.16 -46.48
C LYS A 141 -15.65 -23.18 -45.61
N VAL A 142 -15.31 -23.08 -44.32
CA VAL A 142 -15.85 -22.03 -43.44
C VAL A 142 -15.36 -20.65 -43.89
N ARG A 143 -14.09 -20.55 -44.31
CA ARG A 143 -13.49 -19.29 -44.74
C ARG A 143 -14.02 -18.78 -46.08
N PHE A 144 -14.32 -19.67 -47.02
CA PHE A 144 -14.86 -19.33 -48.34
C PHE A 144 -16.26 -19.93 -48.49
N PRO A 145 -17.29 -19.37 -47.83
CA PRO A 145 -18.63 -19.91 -47.90
C PRO A 145 -19.19 -19.78 -49.31
N TYR A 146 -19.67 -20.89 -49.88
CA TYR A 146 -20.27 -20.95 -51.21
C TYR A 146 -21.61 -21.69 -51.19
N PHE A 147 -22.70 -20.97 -51.47
CA PHE A 147 -24.07 -21.50 -51.40
C PHE A 147 -24.71 -21.74 -52.76
N GLY A 148 -24.04 -21.40 -53.86
CA GLY A 148 -24.54 -21.59 -55.21
C GLY A 148 -24.30 -20.39 -56.11
N PHE A 149 -24.87 -20.46 -57.32
CA PHE A 149 -24.84 -19.36 -58.27
C PHE A 149 -26.07 -18.47 -58.08
N HIS A 150 -25.84 -17.18 -57.98
CA HIS A 150 -26.87 -16.13 -57.97
C HIS A 150 -26.32 -14.98 -58.82
N SER A 151 -27.15 -14.35 -59.66
CA SER A 151 -26.71 -13.21 -60.49
C SER A 151 -26.21 -12.03 -59.65
N GLY A 152 -26.67 -11.93 -58.40
CA GLY A 152 -26.24 -10.91 -57.44
C GLY A 152 -27.06 -9.63 -57.54
N GLY A 153 -26.53 -8.56 -56.94
CA GLY A 153 -27.16 -7.24 -56.91
C GLY A 153 -27.40 -6.78 -55.47
N ILE A 154 -27.27 -5.47 -55.26
CA ILE A 154 -27.59 -4.86 -53.97
C ILE A 154 -29.10 -4.65 -53.92
N VAL A 155 -29.80 -5.64 -53.38
CA VAL A 155 -31.21 -5.52 -53.04
C VAL A 155 -31.29 -5.29 -51.53
N ALA A 156 -32.05 -4.27 -51.12
CA ALA A 156 -32.32 -4.03 -49.71
C ALA A 156 -32.92 -5.31 -49.09
N PRO A 157 -32.51 -5.68 -47.87
CA PRO A 157 -33.09 -6.85 -47.23
C PRO A 157 -34.59 -6.62 -46.97
N PRO A 158 -35.41 -7.69 -46.87
CA PRO A 158 -36.80 -7.53 -46.45
C PRO A 158 -36.89 -6.88 -45.06
N PRO A 159 -38.03 -6.27 -44.70
CA PRO A 159 -38.22 -5.75 -43.35
C PRO A 159 -38.04 -6.86 -42.32
N LEU A 160 -37.58 -6.49 -41.12
CA LEU A 160 -37.51 -7.43 -40.02
C LEU A 160 -38.92 -7.92 -39.67
N THR A 161 -39.02 -9.20 -39.28
CA THR A 161 -40.23 -9.70 -38.60
C THR A 161 -40.41 -8.98 -37.27
N GLU A 162 -41.62 -8.99 -36.70
CA GLU A 162 -41.87 -8.39 -35.38
C GLU A 162 -40.94 -8.97 -34.30
N ARG A 163 -40.81 -10.31 -34.26
CA ARG A 163 -39.88 -11.00 -33.37
C ARG A 163 -38.42 -10.68 -33.69
N GLY A 164 -38.07 -10.61 -34.97
CA GLY A 164 -36.74 -10.19 -35.42
C GLY A 164 -36.38 -8.78 -34.96
N ALA A 165 -37.30 -7.82 -35.07
CA ALA A 165 -37.09 -6.45 -34.61
C ALA A 165 -36.90 -6.34 -33.09
N ALA A 166 -37.53 -7.24 -32.32
CA ALA A 166 -37.41 -7.34 -30.87
C ALA A 166 -36.23 -8.23 -30.40
N SER A 167 -35.42 -8.80 -31.31
CA SER A 167 -34.32 -9.73 -31.00
C SER A 167 -32.94 -9.06 -30.93
N LEU A 168 -31.96 -9.75 -30.35
CA LEU A 168 -30.55 -9.34 -30.39
C LEU A 168 -30.08 -9.22 -31.84
N GLU A 169 -30.45 -10.17 -32.69
CA GLU A 169 -30.07 -10.24 -34.09
C GLU A 169 -30.58 -9.02 -34.87
N GLY A 170 -31.83 -8.62 -34.68
CA GLY A 170 -32.37 -7.39 -35.24
C GLY A 170 -31.59 -6.16 -34.76
N TYR A 171 -31.28 -6.08 -33.48
CA TYR A 171 -30.49 -4.99 -32.91
C TYR A 171 -29.04 -4.94 -33.45
N VAL A 172 -28.39 -6.09 -33.63
CA VAL A 172 -27.07 -6.17 -34.28
C VAL A 172 -27.14 -5.60 -35.70
N LEU A 173 -28.18 -5.94 -36.46
CA LEU A 173 -28.38 -5.39 -37.81
C LEU A 173 -28.60 -3.88 -37.80
N GLN A 174 -29.35 -3.35 -36.84
CA GLN A 174 -29.53 -1.90 -36.64
C GLN A 174 -28.18 -1.21 -36.35
N ARG A 175 -27.37 -1.78 -35.44
CA ARG A 175 -26.05 -1.27 -35.07
C ARG A 175 -25.04 -1.27 -36.22
N LEU A 176 -25.17 -2.22 -37.15
CA LEU A 176 -24.37 -2.27 -38.38
C LEU A 176 -24.94 -1.38 -39.50
N GLY A 177 -26.12 -0.78 -39.30
CA GLY A 177 -26.87 -0.01 -40.28
C GLY A 177 -27.36 -0.86 -41.46
N ALA A 178 -27.53 -2.18 -41.27
CA ALA A 178 -28.10 -3.07 -42.28
C ALA A 178 -29.61 -2.82 -42.48
N VAL A 179 -30.26 -2.31 -41.43
CA VAL A 179 -31.67 -1.97 -41.36
C VAL A 179 -31.82 -0.65 -40.59
N GLU A 180 -32.97 -0.01 -40.74
CA GLU A 180 -33.28 1.25 -40.05
C GLU A 180 -33.17 1.13 -38.52
N PRO A 181 -32.73 2.18 -37.81
CA PRO A 181 -32.66 2.18 -36.35
C PRO A 181 -34.00 1.82 -35.70
N GLY A 182 -33.95 0.96 -34.69
CA GLY A 182 -35.13 0.53 -33.94
C GLY A 182 -35.37 1.36 -32.68
N LEU A 183 -36.04 0.75 -31.71
CA LEU A 183 -36.24 1.30 -30.37
C LEU A 183 -34.89 1.59 -29.69
N GLN A 184 -34.80 2.73 -29.01
CA GLN A 184 -33.63 3.07 -28.19
C GLN A 184 -33.49 2.08 -27.03
N ARG A 185 -32.25 1.68 -26.77
CA ARG A 185 -31.87 0.74 -25.71
C ARG A 185 -30.78 1.38 -24.85
N PRO A 186 -31.13 2.25 -23.88
CA PRO A 186 -30.17 3.08 -23.15
C PRO A 186 -29.02 2.30 -22.50
N MET A 187 -29.29 1.08 -22.03
CA MET A 187 -28.28 0.19 -21.46
C MET A 187 -27.32 -0.44 -22.47
N LEU A 188 -27.67 -0.50 -23.76
CA LEU A 188 -26.85 -1.13 -24.81
C LEU A 188 -26.24 -0.10 -25.77
N ASP A 189 -26.97 0.96 -26.09
CA ASP A 189 -26.60 1.96 -27.10
C ASP A 189 -25.31 2.71 -26.75
N ARG A 190 -25.00 2.82 -25.46
CA ARG A 190 -23.81 3.50 -24.94
C ARG A 190 -22.52 2.67 -25.04
N HIS A 191 -22.62 1.40 -25.40
CA HIS A 191 -21.50 0.47 -25.39
C HIS A 191 -21.16 -0.06 -26.79
N SER A 192 -19.95 -0.58 -26.94
CA SER A 192 -19.49 -1.18 -28.19
C SER A 192 -20.27 -2.44 -28.53
N LEU A 193 -20.43 -2.73 -29.84
CA LEU A 193 -21.12 -3.94 -30.29
C LEU A 193 -20.44 -5.22 -29.78
N ASP A 194 -19.11 -5.22 -29.68
CA ASP A 194 -18.33 -6.33 -29.12
C ASP A 194 -18.67 -6.61 -27.65
N ALA A 195 -18.78 -5.56 -26.82
CA ALA A 195 -19.18 -5.71 -25.42
C ALA A 195 -20.60 -6.28 -25.31
N ILE A 196 -21.52 -5.86 -26.19
CA ILE A 196 -22.89 -6.36 -26.23
C ILE A 196 -22.93 -7.85 -26.61
N LEU A 197 -22.25 -8.24 -27.69
CA LEU A 197 -22.15 -9.64 -28.13
C LEU A 197 -21.50 -10.55 -27.08
N SER A 198 -20.67 -9.98 -26.20
CA SER A 198 -20.09 -10.68 -25.04
C SER A 198 -21.09 -10.85 -23.90
N ILE A 199 -21.70 -9.75 -23.45
CA ILE A 199 -22.40 -9.72 -22.17
C ILE A 199 -23.83 -10.25 -22.23
N VAL A 200 -24.52 -10.05 -23.36
CA VAL A 200 -25.92 -10.48 -23.53
C VAL A 200 -26.06 -12.01 -23.35
N PRO A 201 -25.27 -12.87 -24.03
CA PRO A 201 -25.33 -14.31 -23.80
C PRO A 201 -25.02 -14.71 -22.35
N LEU A 202 -24.10 -14.01 -21.67
CA LEU A 202 -23.72 -14.31 -20.30
C LEU A 202 -24.85 -14.00 -19.31
N ILE A 203 -25.49 -12.84 -19.43
CA ILE A 203 -26.64 -12.45 -18.62
C ILE A 203 -27.83 -13.36 -18.91
N GLY A 204 -28.06 -13.69 -20.17
CA GLY A 204 -29.11 -14.60 -20.60
C GLY A 204 -28.98 -15.99 -19.97
N ARG A 205 -27.78 -16.58 -20.09
CA ARG A 205 -27.46 -17.85 -19.43
C ARG A 205 -27.70 -17.83 -17.94
N PHE A 206 -27.31 -16.73 -17.30
CA PHE A 206 -27.47 -16.57 -15.86
C PHE A 206 -28.96 -16.50 -15.47
N LEU A 207 -29.74 -15.65 -16.14
CA LEU A 207 -31.15 -15.43 -15.81
C LEU A 207 -32.06 -16.61 -16.21
N ALA A 208 -31.71 -17.35 -17.26
CA ALA A 208 -32.49 -18.48 -17.74
C ALA A 208 -32.31 -19.75 -16.89
N ASN A 209 -31.31 -19.79 -16.01
CA ASN A 209 -30.96 -20.99 -15.25
C ASN A 209 -31.12 -20.78 -13.73
N PRO A 210 -31.45 -21.84 -12.97
CA PRO A 210 -31.47 -21.77 -11.52
C PRO A 210 -30.10 -21.46 -10.92
N ARG A 211 -30.09 -21.05 -9.64
CA ARG A 211 -28.85 -20.78 -8.92
C ARG A 211 -27.95 -22.02 -8.87
N SER A 212 -26.77 -21.91 -9.46
CA SER A 212 -25.74 -22.96 -9.48
C SER A 212 -24.37 -22.36 -9.12
N ARG A 213 -23.41 -23.18 -8.66
CA ARG A 213 -22.01 -22.74 -8.50
C ARG A 213 -21.21 -22.80 -9.80
N VAL A 214 -21.58 -23.72 -10.69
CA VAL A 214 -20.92 -23.96 -11.97
C VAL A 214 -21.79 -23.38 -13.09
N ALA A 215 -21.17 -22.66 -14.02
CA ALA A 215 -21.88 -22.11 -15.17
C ALA A 215 -22.47 -23.25 -16.03
N PRO A 216 -23.79 -23.27 -16.28
CA PRO A 216 -24.39 -24.26 -17.16
C PRO A 216 -23.91 -24.05 -18.61
N PRO A 217 -24.09 -25.04 -19.50
CA PRO A 217 -23.89 -24.83 -20.93
C PRO A 217 -24.90 -23.79 -21.43
N LEU A 218 -24.46 -22.89 -22.32
CA LEU A 218 -25.34 -21.93 -22.97
C LEU A 218 -26.32 -22.66 -23.91
N ARG A 219 -27.62 -22.43 -23.74
CA ARG A 219 -28.71 -23.04 -24.52
C ARG A 219 -29.26 -22.07 -25.56
N VAL A 220 -29.87 -22.61 -26.61
CA VAL A 220 -30.65 -21.82 -27.57
C VAL A 220 -31.74 -21.06 -26.81
N GLY A 221 -31.86 -19.76 -27.08
CA GLY A 221 -32.84 -18.89 -26.42
C GLY A 221 -32.35 -18.20 -25.15
N ASP A 222 -31.26 -18.64 -24.51
CA ASP A 222 -30.64 -17.93 -23.39
C ASP A 222 -30.29 -16.49 -23.82
N VAL A 223 -29.78 -16.33 -25.05
CA VAL A 223 -29.44 -15.03 -25.63
C VAL A 223 -30.62 -14.07 -25.64
N GLY A 224 -31.82 -14.55 -25.97
CA GLY A 224 -33.05 -13.76 -25.96
C GLY A 224 -33.40 -13.25 -24.56
N VAL A 225 -33.24 -14.09 -23.53
CA VAL A 225 -33.47 -13.71 -22.13
C VAL A 225 -32.51 -12.59 -21.69
N GLY A 226 -31.25 -12.67 -22.10
CA GLY A 226 -30.24 -11.66 -21.78
C GLY A 226 -30.51 -10.34 -22.47
N PHE A 227 -30.94 -10.39 -23.74
CA PHE A 227 -31.25 -9.21 -24.53
C PHE A 227 -32.48 -8.48 -24.00
N ASP A 228 -33.52 -9.23 -23.63
CA ASP A 228 -34.72 -8.71 -22.98
C ASP A 228 -34.38 -8.02 -21.65
N ALA A 229 -33.55 -8.66 -20.81
CA ALA A 229 -33.17 -8.12 -19.50
C ALA A 229 -32.34 -6.82 -19.57
N LEU A 230 -31.49 -6.67 -20.59
CA LEU A 230 -30.66 -5.48 -20.81
C LEU A 230 -31.27 -4.50 -21.83
N GLY A 231 -32.44 -4.82 -22.39
CA GLY A 231 -32.99 -4.15 -23.57
C GLY A 231 -33.60 -2.78 -23.30
N PHE A 232 -33.71 -2.37 -22.03
CA PHE A 232 -34.40 -1.17 -21.56
C PHE A 232 -33.46 -0.29 -20.70
N ASP A 233 -33.92 0.15 -19.53
CA ASP A 233 -33.18 0.95 -18.56
C ASP A 233 -32.62 0.09 -17.40
N GLU A 234 -31.82 0.74 -16.54
CA GLU A 234 -31.21 0.06 -15.39
C GLU A 234 -32.24 -0.46 -14.37
N ASP A 235 -33.39 0.20 -14.25
CA ASP A 235 -34.44 -0.18 -13.31
C ASP A 235 -35.15 -1.45 -13.76
N HIS A 236 -35.40 -1.58 -15.06
CA HIS A 236 -35.88 -2.81 -15.67
C HIS A 236 -34.92 -3.97 -15.37
N PHE A 237 -33.62 -3.77 -15.60
CA PHE A 237 -32.62 -4.79 -15.33
C PHE A 237 -32.55 -5.15 -13.84
N GLU A 238 -32.63 -4.16 -12.94
CA GLU A 238 -32.69 -4.36 -11.49
C GLU A 238 -33.89 -5.22 -11.09
N ASN A 239 -35.06 -4.95 -11.68
CA ASN A 239 -36.29 -5.69 -11.41
C ASN A 239 -36.16 -7.14 -11.86
N ARG A 240 -35.55 -7.40 -13.03
CA ARG A 240 -35.29 -8.76 -13.52
C ARG A 240 -34.34 -9.54 -12.61
N LEU A 241 -33.26 -8.89 -12.18
CA LEU A 241 -32.33 -9.47 -11.21
C LEU A 241 -33.02 -9.77 -9.87
N SER A 242 -33.84 -8.84 -9.40
CA SER A 242 -34.56 -8.96 -8.14
C SER A 242 -35.59 -10.10 -8.17
N ALA A 243 -36.31 -10.25 -9.28
CA ALA A 243 -37.25 -11.35 -9.49
C ALA A 243 -36.50 -12.70 -9.52
N TRP A 244 -35.34 -12.75 -10.20
CA TRP A 244 -34.53 -13.96 -10.23
C TRP A 244 -34.01 -14.34 -8.84
N ILE A 245 -33.55 -13.38 -8.03
CA ILE A 245 -33.09 -13.62 -6.65
C ILE A 245 -34.23 -14.21 -5.82
N ALA A 246 -35.42 -13.60 -5.85
CA ALA A 246 -36.57 -14.09 -5.09
C ALA A 246 -36.97 -15.53 -5.48
N ALA A 247 -36.84 -15.89 -6.76
CA ALA A 247 -37.18 -17.23 -7.24
C ALA A 247 -36.10 -18.28 -6.97
N ASN A 248 -34.82 -17.89 -6.78
CA ASN A 248 -33.68 -18.82 -6.80
C ASN A 248 -32.78 -18.78 -5.56
N ALA A 249 -32.99 -17.86 -4.64
CA ALA A 249 -32.25 -17.77 -3.39
C ALA A 249 -33.20 -17.78 -2.19
N ASP A 250 -32.82 -18.51 -1.14
CA ASP A 250 -33.47 -18.38 0.16
C ASP A 250 -33.09 -17.04 0.78
N VAL A 251 -33.94 -16.04 0.57
CA VAL A 251 -33.74 -14.67 1.06
C VAL A 251 -33.66 -14.63 2.60
N ASN A 252 -34.36 -15.53 3.29
CA ASN A 252 -34.43 -15.54 4.76
C ASN A 252 -33.20 -16.17 5.42
N ALA A 253 -32.47 -17.04 4.71
CA ALA A 253 -31.27 -17.68 5.24
C ALA A 253 -30.02 -16.77 5.32
N PHE A 254 -30.05 -15.55 4.76
CA PHE A 254 -28.87 -14.71 4.65
C PHE A 254 -29.05 -13.32 5.26
N SER A 255 -28.36 -13.06 6.38
CA SER A 255 -28.39 -11.76 7.07
C SER A 255 -27.56 -10.65 6.40
N ARG A 256 -26.79 -10.95 5.34
CA ARG A 256 -25.92 -9.98 4.64
C ARG A 256 -25.94 -10.18 3.14
N ALA A 257 -26.32 -9.13 2.41
CA ALA A 257 -26.36 -9.15 0.96
C ALA A 257 -24.98 -9.29 0.33
N SER A 258 -24.87 -10.26 -0.60
CA SER A 258 -23.63 -10.69 -1.24
C SER A 258 -23.84 -11.03 -2.71
N GLN A 259 -22.89 -10.66 -3.57
CA GLN A 259 -22.88 -11.09 -4.98
C GLN A 259 -22.86 -12.62 -5.12
N ALA A 260 -22.53 -13.37 -4.07
CA ALA A 260 -22.69 -14.83 -4.03
C ALA A 260 -24.15 -15.31 -4.20
N TYR A 261 -25.14 -14.42 -4.10
CA TYR A 261 -26.55 -14.72 -4.44
C TYR A 261 -26.71 -15.13 -5.91
N PHE A 262 -25.90 -14.57 -6.79
CA PHE A 262 -25.96 -14.84 -8.22
C PHE A 262 -25.27 -16.15 -8.64
N GLY A 263 -24.79 -16.96 -7.69
CA GLY A 263 -24.18 -18.25 -7.98
C GLY A 263 -22.96 -18.12 -8.89
N HIS A 264 -22.96 -18.83 -10.02
CA HIS A 264 -21.87 -18.83 -11.01
C HIS A 264 -21.65 -17.44 -11.61
N ALA A 265 -22.68 -16.59 -11.64
CA ALA A 265 -22.57 -15.22 -12.13
C ALA A 265 -21.83 -14.27 -11.18
N ALA A 266 -21.58 -14.66 -9.93
CA ALA A 266 -20.79 -13.87 -8.99
C ALA A 266 -19.35 -13.62 -9.48
N HIS A 267 -18.81 -14.51 -10.31
CA HIS A 267 -17.43 -14.44 -10.81
C HIS A 267 -17.33 -13.89 -12.23
N LEU A 268 -18.41 -14.02 -13.02
CA LEU A 268 -18.42 -13.59 -14.42
C LEU A 268 -18.03 -12.11 -14.55
N TRP A 269 -18.31 -11.30 -13.53
CA TRP A 269 -18.13 -9.84 -13.59
C TRP A 269 -16.80 -9.36 -13.04
N ASN A 270 -15.90 -10.28 -12.70
CA ASN A 270 -14.47 -10.00 -12.49
C ASN A 270 -13.62 -10.43 -13.69
N GLU A 271 -14.24 -11.03 -14.72
CA GLU A 271 -13.55 -11.37 -15.96
C GLU A 271 -13.23 -10.09 -16.74
N LYS A 272 -11.98 -9.96 -17.21
CA LYS A 272 -11.48 -8.79 -17.95
C LYS A 272 -12.02 -8.69 -19.38
N SER A 273 -13.15 -9.32 -19.67
CA SER A 273 -13.54 -9.75 -21.01
C SER A 273 -14.49 -8.79 -21.74
N TYR A 274 -14.86 -7.65 -21.13
CA TYR A 274 -15.74 -6.64 -21.73
C TYR A 274 -15.49 -5.22 -21.18
N ASP A 275 -16.07 -4.21 -21.83
CA ASP A 275 -15.87 -2.78 -21.58
C ASP A 275 -16.11 -2.37 -20.10
N VAL A 276 -15.18 -1.58 -19.55
CA VAL A 276 -15.16 -1.20 -18.12
C VAL A 276 -16.43 -0.43 -17.70
N PRO A 277 -16.91 0.58 -18.46
CA PRO A 277 -18.20 1.22 -18.23
C PRO A 277 -19.40 0.24 -18.13
N MET A 278 -19.51 -0.74 -19.02
CA MET A 278 -20.60 -1.71 -18.98
C MET A 278 -20.53 -2.57 -17.71
N GLN A 279 -19.31 -3.00 -17.36
CA GLN A 279 -19.04 -3.74 -16.13
C GLN A 279 -19.41 -2.96 -14.87
N GLN A 280 -19.11 -1.66 -14.82
CA GLN A 280 -19.47 -0.80 -13.70
C GLN A 280 -20.98 -0.65 -13.56
N THR A 281 -21.68 -0.45 -14.68
CA THR A 281 -23.14 -0.31 -14.73
C THR A 281 -23.81 -1.59 -14.21
N ILE A 282 -23.48 -2.75 -14.79
CA ILE A 282 -24.03 -4.05 -14.36
C ILE A 282 -23.76 -4.32 -12.88
N ASN A 283 -22.52 -4.12 -12.42
CA ASN A 283 -22.17 -4.31 -11.01
C ASN A 283 -22.98 -3.41 -10.07
N ALA A 284 -23.26 -2.18 -10.47
CA ALA A 284 -24.07 -1.26 -9.69
C ALA A 284 -25.52 -1.75 -9.59
N VAL A 285 -26.15 -2.09 -10.71
CA VAL A 285 -27.53 -2.60 -10.74
C VAL A 285 -27.67 -3.88 -9.90
N MET A 286 -26.70 -4.79 -10.00
CA MET A 286 -26.69 -6.02 -9.20
C MET A 286 -26.57 -5.76 -7.70
N ASN A 287 -25.75 -4.79 -7.30
CA ASN A 287 -25.66 -4.41 -5.90
C ASN A 287 -26.98 -3.79 -5.42
N ARG A 288 -27.66 -2.97 -6.24
CA ARG A 288 -29.00 -2.44 -5.92
C ARG A 288 -30.03 -3.58 -5.76
N ALA A 289 -30.08 -4.53 -6.70
CA ALA A 289 -30.97 -5.70 -6.63
C ALA A 289 -30.73 -6.55 -5.37
N CYS A 290 -29.46 -6.82 -5.02
CA CYS A 290 -29.09 -7.49 -3.77
C CYS A 290 -29.53 -6.71 -2.52
N GLY A 291 -29.45 -5.38 -2.56
CA GLY A 291 -29.82 -4.50 -1.46
C GLY A 291 -31.31 -4.54 -1.12
N ARG A 292 -32.19 -4.92 -2.05
CA ARG A 292 -33.63 -5.07 -1.80
C ARG A 292 -33.98 -6.19 -0.81
N TYR A 293 -33.11 -7.19 -0.68
CA TYR A 293 -33.36 -8.41 0.10
C TYR A 293 -32.46 -8.55 1.34
N GLY A 294 -31.58 -7.59 1.63
CA GLY A 294 -30.78 -7.59 2.84
C GLY A 294 -29.69 -6.51 2.88
N SER A 295 -29.04 -6.37 4.04
CA SER A 295 -28.03 -5.33 4.25
C SER A 295 -26.75 -5.64 3.47
N LEU A 296 -26.41 -4.81 2.46
CA LEU A 296 -25.19 -4.95 1.65
C LEU A 296 -23.94 -4.94 2.52
N ALA A 297 -22.98 -5.84 2.24
CA ALA A 297 -21.68 -5.76 2.90
C ALA A 297 -20.94 -4.48 2.47
N ARG A 298 -20.14 -3.91 3.39
CA ARG A 298 -19.47 -2.61 3.25
C ARG A 298 -18.70 -2.39 1.94
N ALA A 299 -18.11 -3.44 1.36
CA ALA A 299 -17.36 -3.36 0.10
C ALA A 299 -18.25 -3.24 -1.15
N MET A 300 -19.50 -3.72 -1.06
CA MET A 300 -20.51 -3.64 -2.12
C MET A 300 -21.37 -2.37 -2.02
N ARG A 301 -21.23 -1.60 -0.93
CA ARG A 301 -21.79 -0.25 -0.74
C ARG A 301 -20.94 0.79 -1.49
N ASN A 302 -20.71 0.58 -2.77
CA ASN A 302 -19.89 1.49 -3.57
C ASN A 302 -20.62 2.81 -3.84
N LYS A 303 -19.87 3.91 -3.77
CA LYS A 303 -20.31 5.24 -3.30
C LYS A 303 -21.14 6.14 -4.22
N ALA A 304 -21.27 5.84 -5.52
CA ALA A 304 -21.86 6.79 -6.48
C ALA A 304 -23.27 6.43 -6.97
N LEU A 305 -23.73 5.18 -6.79
CA LEU A 305 -24.95 4.67 -7.44
C LEU A 305 -26.05 4.20 -6.47
N VAL A 306 -25.79 4.16 -5.15
CA VAL A 306 -26.72 3.57 -4.16
C VAL A 306 -27.32 4.61 -3.18
N GLY A 307 -26.92 5.88 -3.24
CA GLY A 307 -27.63 6.98 -2.53
C GLY A 307 -27.61 6.97 -0.99
N ILE A 308 -26.69 6.23 -0.33
CA ILE A 308 -26.63 6.15 1.15
C ILE A 308 -25.70 7.24 1.74
N PRO A 309 -26.04 7.89 2.87
CA PRO A 309 -25.24 8.93 3.51
C PRO A 309 -23.81 8.47 3.89
N PRO A 310 -22.80 9.36 3.79
CA PRO A 310 -21.42 9.02 4.12
C PRO A 310 -21.24 8.66 5.60
N ASN A 311 -20.35 7.69 5.87
CA ASN A 311 -19.98 7.36 7.25
C ASN A 311 -18.81 8.23 7.74
N GLY A 312 -18.47 8.14 9.03
CA GLY A 312 -17.42 8.97 9.62
C GLY A 312 -16.02 8.82 9.01
N ARG A 313 -15.66 7.70 8.36
CA ARG A 313 -14.38 7.60 7.62
C ARG A 313 -14.43 8.34 6.29
N ASP A 314 -15.61 8.40 5.69
CA ASP A 314 -15.83 9.09 4.42
C ASP A 314 -15.80 10.60 4.66
N VAL A 315 -16.50 11.08 5.69
CA VAL A 315 -16.43 12.47 6.16
C VAL A 315 -15.00 12.86 6.55
N GLN A 316 -14.23 11.98 7.21
CA GLN A 316 -12.81 12.23 7.49
C GLN A 316 -11.97 12.43 6.23
N ARG A 317 -12.25 11.66 5.16
CA ARG A 317 -11.51 11.76 3.91
C ARG A 317 -11.90 13.03 3.16
N GLU A 318 -13.19 13.30 3.08
CA GLU A 318 -13.77 14.45 2.38
C GLU A 318 -13.35 15.77 3.02
N LEU A 319 -13.48 15.89 4.34
CA LEU A 319 -13.14 17.10 5.08
C LEU A 319 -11.67 17.13 5.57
N GLY A 320 -10.87 16.14 5.18
CA GLY A 320 -9.46 16.05 5.59
C GLY A 320 -9.23 15.89 7.10
N LEU A 321 -10.22 15.44 7.87
CA LEU A 321 -10.11 15.33 9.33
C LEU A 321 -9.43 14.03 9.80
N THR A 322 -8.75 14.09 10.94
CA THR A 322 -8.36 12.88 11.67
C THR A 322 -9.55 12.28 12.44
N PRO A 323 -9.54 10.99 12.82
CA PRO A 323 -10.61 10.40 13.63
C PRO A 323 -10.85 11.12 14.96
N TYR A 324 -9.77 11.62 15.56
CA TYR A 324 -9.84 12.43 16.78
C TYR A 324 -10.52 13.77 16.51
N SER A 325 -10.16 14.42 15.41
CA SER A 325 -10.67 15.74 15.02
C SER A 325 -12.15 15.71 14.70
N LEU A 326 -12.63 14.71 13.97
CA LEU A 326 -14.06 14.55 13.71
C LEU A 326 -14.88 14.42 15.01
N ARG A 327 -14.36 13.67 15.99
CA ARG A 327 -15.02 13.52 17.29
C ARG A 327 -15.07 14.83 18.08
N VAL A 328 -13.95 15.55 18.14
CA VAL A 328 -13.85 16.81 18.88
C VAL A 328 -14.71 17.90 18.23
N LEU A 329 -14.65 18.04 16.90
CA LEU A 329 -15.52 18.95 16.15
C LEU A 329 -17.00 18.60 16.38
N GLY A 330 -17.38 17.32 16.23
CA GLY A 330 -18.76 16.89 16.42
C GLY A 330 -19.31 17.16 17.82
N GLN A 331 -18.48 17.02 18.86
CA GLN A 331 -18.85 17.41 20.23
C GLN A 331 -18.99 18.93 20.38
N ARG A 332 -18.11 19.71 19.73
CA ARG A 332 -18.08 21.18 19.87
C ARG A 332 -19.28 21.85 19.20
N VAL A 333 -19.68 21.34 18.03
CA VAL A 333 -20.86 21.82 17.29
C VAL A 333 -22.14 21.06 17.64
N LYS A 334 -22.11 20.19 18.66
CA LYS A 334 -23.26 19.43 19.17
C LYS A 334 -24.02 18.66 18.07
N LEU A 335 -23.30 17.97 17.18
CA LEU A 335 -23.94 17.23 16.10
C LEU A 335 -24.86 16.13 16.64
N GLY A 336 -26.13 16.18 16.24
CA GLY A 336 -27.09 15.09 16.40
C GLY A 336 -26.85 14.00 15.35
N VAL A 337 -25.74 13.28 15.45
CA VAL A 337 -25.45 12.19 14.51
C VAL A 337 -26.33 11.00 14.86
N GLY A 338 -27.39 10.79 14.08
CA GLY A 338 -28.26 9.63 14.17
C GLY A 338 -27.48 8.33 13.97
N ARG A 339 -28.00 7.24 14.53
CA ARG A 339 -27.53 5.89 14.19
C ARG A 339 -28.59 5.21 13.34
N SER A 340 -28.16 4.60 12.25
CA SER A 340 -29.00 3.66 11.50
C SER A 340 -29.43 2.49 12.39
N GLU A 341 -30.43 1.72 11.96
CA GLU A 341 -30.88 0.50 12.63
C GLU A 341 -29.73 -0.53 12.84
N ASP A 342 -28.74 -0.51 11.94
CA ASP A 342 -27.48 -1.28 12.03
C ASP A 342 -26.44 -0.70 13.02
N GLY A 343 -26.76 0.39 13.73
CA GLY A 343 -25.90 1.04 14.72
C GLY A 343 -24.78 1.93 14.13
N VAL A 344 -24.86 2.28 12.84
CA VAL A 344 -23.83 3.10 12.15
C VAL A 344 -24.21 4.58 12.21
N PHE A 345 -23.25 5.44 12.51
CA PHE A 345 -23.43 6.89 12.49
C PHE A 345 -23.68 7.42 11.08
N GLU A 346 -24.83 8.08 10.87
CA GLU A 346 -25.24 8.68 9.60
C GLU A 346 -24.90 10.17 9.56
N TYR A 347 -24.13 10.58 8.56
CA TYR A 347 -23.78 11.97 8.34
C TYR A 347 -24.54 12.48 7.12
N THR A 348 -25.62 13.22 7.37
CA THR A 348 -26.40 13.90 6.32
C THR A 348 -25.57 15.01 5.67
N GLN A 349 -25.98 15.48 4.48
CA GLN A 349 -25.30 16.58 3.81
C GLN A 349 -25.29 17.85 4.68
N GLU A 350 -26.36 18.12 5.41
CA GLU A 350 -26.45 19.22 6.38
C GLU A 350 -25.40 19.12 7.49
N ILE A 351 -25.17 17.90 8.02
CA ILE A 351 -24.12 17.64 9.01
C ILE A 351 -22.73 17.92 8.41
N ILE A 352 -22.51 17.53 7.15
CA ILE A 352 -21.24 17.76 6.45
C ILE A 352 -20.99 19.25 6.26
N GLU A 353 -21.99 20.03 5.84
CA GLU A 353 -21.84 21.48 5.69
C GLU A 353 -21.65 22.19 7.04
N THR A 354 -22.33 21.72 8.09
CA THR A 354 -22.09 22.21 9.46
C THR A 354 -20.63 21.97 9.88
N LEU A 355 -20.08 20.79 9.60
CA LEU A 355 -18.68 20.47 9.87
C LEU A 355 -17.72 21.32 9.01
N ARG A 356 -18.06 21.60 7.75
CA ARG A 356 -17.28 22.44 6.84
C ARG A 356 -17.17 23.87 7.37
N GLY A 357 -18.30 24.51 7.71
CA GLY A 357 -18.30 25.85 8.29
C GLY A 357 -17.56 25.91 9.64
N ALA A 358 -17.66 24.85 10.45
CA ALA A 358 -16.91 24.76 11.69
C ALA A 358 -15.39 24.66 11.47
N ILE A 359 -14.93 23.99 10.40
CA ILE A 359 -13.51 23.94 10.02
C ILE A 359 -13.01 25.31 9.57
N GLU A 360 -13.81 26.05 8.80
CA GLU A 360 -13.47 27.39 8.32
C GLU A 360 -13.31 28.40 9.46
N SER A 361 -14.05 28.23 10.56
CA SER A 361 -13.93 29.07 11.77
C SER A 361 -12.68 28.80 12.62
N LEU A 362 -11.86 27.81 12.27
CA LEU A 362 -10.67 27.45 13.03
C LEU A 362 -9.48 28.33 12.69
N VAL A 363 -8.62 28.50 13.69
CA VAL A 363 -7.42 29.31 13.59
C VAL A 363 -6.23 28.44 13.18
N PRO A 364 -5.51 28.77 12.09
CA PRO A 364 -4.26 28.11 11.73
C PRO A 364 -3.19 28.22 12.83
N ILE A 365 -2.36 27.18 12.98
CA ILE A 365 -1.32 27.15 14.02
C ILE A 365 -0.30 28.30 13.93
N GLN A 366 -0.10 28.87 12.74
CA GLN A 366 0.76 30.02 12.51
C GLN A 366 0.24 31.27 13.20
N GLU A 367 -1.06 31.56 13.06
CA GLU A 367 -1.70 32.66 13.76
C GLU A 367 -1.73 32.43 15.26
N VAL A 368 -2.01 31.19 15.70
CA VAL A 368 -1.93 30.80 17.13
C VAL A 368 -0.54 31.10 17.70
N ALA A 369 0.52 30.75 16.97
CA ALA A 369 1.90 30.99 17.41
C ALA A 369 2.20 32.49 17.54
N ALA A 370 1.73 33.29 16.58
CA ALA A 370 1.87 34.74 16.61
C ALA A 370 1.11 35.37 17.80
N SER A 371 -0.16 35.02 18.00
CA SER A 371 -0.98 35.52 19.12
C SER A 371 -0.42 35.13 20.49
N LEU A 372 0.18 33.94 20.61
CA LEU A 372 0.79 33.49 21.85
C LEU A 372 2.25 33.94 22.02
N GLY A 373 2.86 34.62 21.04
CA GLY A 373 4.26 35.06 21.07
C GLY A 373 5.26 33.90 21.22
N CYS A 374 5.09 32.84 20.43
CA CYS A 374 5.97 31.65 20.41
C CYS A 374 6.20 31.15 18.98
N THR A 375 7.06 30.14 18.77
CA THR A 375 7.23 29.57 17.42
C THR A 375 6.12 28.58 17.07
N VAL A 376 5.96 28.27 15.78
CA VAL A 376 4.97 27.30 15.29
C VAL A 376 5.18 25.92 15.90
N GLU A 377 6.43 25.48 16.04
CA GLU A 377 6.78 24.19 16.68
C GLU A 377 6.40 24.17 18.16
N GLU A 378 6.57 25.31 18.84
CA GLU A 378 6.21 25.48 20.25
C GLU A 378 4.69 25.45 20.43
N ALA A 379 3.95 26.25 19.66
CA ALA A 379 2.48 26.25 19.66
C ALA A 379 1.91 24.85 19.40
N ASN A 380 2.46 24.17 18.39
CA ASN A 380 2.07 22.80 18.05
C ASN A 380 2.36 21.81 19.20
N SER A 381 3.51 21.95 19.86
CA SER A 381 3.90 21.13 21.02
C SER A 381 3.03 21.40 22.24
N ILE A 382 2.69 22.66 22.50
CA ILE A 382 1.76 23.08 23.56
C ILE A 382 0.40 22.42 23.33
N CYS A 383 -0.13 22.48 22.11
CA CYS A 383 -1.42 21.86 21.79
C CYS A 383 -1.43 20.35 22.08
N ILE A 384 -0.36 19.63 21.75
CA ILE A 384 -0.22 18.20 22.05
C ILE A 384 -0.19 17.95 23.57
N LEU A 385 0.59 18.74 24.31
CA LEU A 385 0.74 18.60 25.76
C LEU A 385 -0.57 18.90 26.50
N MET A 386 -1.31 19.92 26.06
CA MET A 386 -2.62 20.25 26.60
C MET A 386 -3.65 19.18 26.25
N ALA A 387 -3.65 18.64 25.02
CA ALA A 387 -4.55 17.56 24.63
C ALA A 387 -4.35 16.28 25.44
N LYS A 388 -3.09 15.93 25.78
CA LYS A 388 -2.77 14.81 26.70
C LYS A 388 -3.34 15.01 28.11
N LYS A 389 -3.59 16.26 28.51
CA LYS A 389 -4.20 16.63 29.80
C LYS A 389 -5.71 16.82 29.72
N GLY A 390 -6.34 16.46 28.59
CA GLY A 390 -7.79 16.51 28.42
C GLY A 390 -8.32 17.74 27.68
N TRP A 391 -7.48 18.72 27.34
CA TRP A 391 -7.94 19.88 26.56
C TRP A 391 -8.36 19.46 25.14
N ARG A 392 -9.53 19.95 24.68
CA ARG A 392 -10.11 19.61 23.38
C ARG A 392 -10.19 20.80 22.42
N GLY A 393 -9.43 21.87 22.67
CA GLY A 393 -9.47 23.09 21.86
C GLY A 393 -8.68 23.04 20.54
N ALA A 394 -8.09 21.90 20.17
CA ALA A 394 -7.31 21.76 18.93
C ALA A 394 -7.71 20.52 18.12
N VAL A 395 -7.74 20.70 16.80
CA VAL A 395 -8.04 19.67 15.81
C VAL A 395 -6.97 19.62 14.72
N GLY A 396 -6.85 18.50 14.02
CA GLY A 396 -5.91 18.27 12.94
C GLY A 396 -6.65 18.13 11.62
N VAL A 397 -6.27 18.97 10.65
CA VAL A 397 -6.81 19.04 9.30
C VAL A 397 -5.71 18.67 8.32
N ARG A 398 -6.01 17.84 7.34
CA ARG A 398 -5.07 17.42 6.30
C ARG A 398 -5.01 18.49 5.21
N VAL A 399 -3.81 18.98 4.97
CA VAL A 399 -3.49 19.86 3.84
C VAL A 399 -2.48 19.10 2.97
N GLY A 400 -2.97 18.54 1.86
CA GLY A 400 -2.21 17.58 1.05
C GLY A 400 -1.83 16.32 1.84
N ARG A 401 -0.52 16.01 1.91
CA ARG A 401 0.01 14.85 2.66
C ARG A 401 0.29 15.14 4.13
N LYS A 402 0.20 16.40 4.58
CA LYS A 402 0.55 16.82 5.96
C LYS A 402 -0.71 17.05 6.79
N VAL A 403 -0.63 16.75 8.08
CA VAL A 403 -1.67 17.12 9.06
C VAL A 403 -1.23 18.39 9.76
N VAL A 404 -2.00 19.47 9.60
CA VAL A 404 -1.77 20.76 10.24
C VAL A 404 -2.79 20.94 11.36
N ARG A 405 -2.33 21.39 12.53
CA ARG A 405 -3.23 21.65 13.67
C ARG A 405 -3.88 23.01 13.53
N HIS A 406 -5.12 23.09 13.96
CA HIS A 406 -5.88 24.32 14.09
C HIS A 406 -6.52 24.36 15.48
N VAL A 407 -6.77 25.56 15.98
CA VAL A 407 -7.31 25.82 17.33
C VAL A 407 -8.64 26.56 17.18
N PHE A 408 -9.60 26.30 18.05
CA PHE A 408 -10.84 27.09 18.05
C PHE A 408 -10.54 28.53 18.51
N ARG A 409 -11.13 29.52 17.83
CA ARG A 409 -10.93 30.95 18.15
C ARG A 409 -11.15 31.25 19.63
N ALA A 410 -12.28 30.81 20.19
CA ALA A 410 -12.62 31.01 21.60
C ALA A 410 -11.59 30.43 22.58
N ASP A 411 -10.95 29.30 22.25
CA ASP A 411 -9.89 28.72 23.08
C ASP A 411 -8.60 29.54 22.99
N LEU A 412 -8.27 30.10 21.81
CA LEU A 412 -7.14 31.01 21.67
C LEU A 412 -7.37 32.30 22.45
N ASP A 413 -8.55 32.90 22.32
CA ASP A 413 -8.89 34.16 22.98
C ASP A 413 -8.82 34.00 24.51
N ALA A 414 -9.26 32.84 25.03
CA ALA A 414 -9.11 32.51 26.45
C ALA A 414 -7.63 32.45 26.89
N PHE A 415 -6.74 31.91 26.05
CA PHE A 415 -5.30 31.91 26.34
C PHE A 415 -4.68 33.30 26.26
N VAL A 416 -5.03 34.10 25.26
CA VAL A 416 -4.56 35.48 25.12
C VAL A 416 -5.01 36.29 26.32
N ASN A 417 -6.29 36.22 26.69
CA ASN A 417 -6.84 36.86 27.87
C ASN A 417 -6.15 36.39 29.17
N ALA A 418 -5.84 35.09 29.30
CA ALA A 418 -5.11 34.58 30.46
C ALA A 418 -3.69 35.17 30.56
N LEU A 419 -3.01 35.40 29.43
CA LEU A 419 -1.69 36.03 29.39
C LEU A 419 -1.77 37.53 29.67
N GLU A 420 -2.76 38.22 29.12
CA GLU A 420 -3.04 39.64 29.33
C GLU A 420 -3.54 39.98 30.74
N ASN A 421 -3.94 38.99 31.53
CA ASN A 421 -4.32 39.15 32.93
C ASN A 421 -3.29 38.57 33.92
N LEU A 422 -2.11 38.16 33.44
CA LEU A 422 -1.03 37.79 34.36
C LEU A 422 -0.60 38.99 35.21
N PRO A 423 -0.26 38.77 36.50
CA PRO A 423 0.17 39.83 37.40
C PRO A 423 1.47 40.47 36.91
N THR A 424 1.63 41.77 37.17
CA THR A 424 2.91 42.45 37.00
C THR A 424 3.92 41.94 38.03
N LYS A 425 5.21 42.03 37.70
CA LYS A 425 6.29 41.63 38.59
C LYS A 425 6.23 42.45 39.91
N PRO A 426 6.24 41.79 41.09
CA PRO A 426 6.45 42.44 42.38
C PRO A 426 7.91 42.91 42.58
N ASP A 427 8.12 44.02 43.30
CA ASP A 427 9.46 44.60 43.52
C ASP A 427 10.36 43.74 44.42
N ASP A 428 9.77 42.93 45.29
CA ASP A 428 10.43 42.11 46.31
C ASP A 428 10.87 40.72 45.81
N ILE A 429 10.45 40.31 44.60
CA ILE A 429 10.74 38.98 44.05
C ILE A 429 11.77 39.06 42.93
N GLU A 430 12.89 38.36 43.11
CA GLU A 430 13.85 38.15 42.02
C GLU A 430 13.23 37.24 40.94
N THR A 431 13.01 37.81 39.75
CA THR A 431 12.46 37.09 38.60
C THR A 431 13.52 36.79 37.55
N VAL A 432 13.31 35.70 36.80
CA VAL A 432 14.13 35.31 35.65
C VAL A 432 13.24 35.03 34.42
N ASP A 433 13.79 35.15 33.22
CA ASP A 433 13.12 34.75 31.98
C ASP A 433 12.88 33.22 31.91
N ILE A 434 12.08 32.79 30.94
CA ILE A 434 11.70 31.38 30.78
C ILE A 434 12.90 30.46 30.52
N GLU A 435 13.90 30.89 29.75
CA GLU A 435 15.07 30.07 29.41
C GLU A 435 15.91 29.80 30.66
N ARG A 436 16.18 30.86 31.42
CA ARG A 436 16.91 30.81 32.69
C ARG A 436 16.11 30.04 33.74
N PHE A 437 14.79 30.19 33.79
CA PHE A 437 13.91 29.39 34.66
C PHE A 437 14.00 27.90 34.35
N VAL A 438 13.89 27.51 33.07
CA VAL A 438 14.01 26.11 32.62
C VAL A 438 15.38 25.54 32.98
N ARG A 439 16.46 26.30 32.73
CA ARG A 439 17.84 25.90 33.06
C ARG A 439 18.04 25.68 34.56
N LEU A 440 17.48 26.56 35.39
CA LEU A 440 17.61 26.48 36.86
C LEU A 440 16.71 25.39 37.46
N SER A 441 15.51 25.18 36.92
CA SER A 441 14.55 24.22 37.46
C SER A 441 14.87 22.75 37.10
N ARG A 442 15.57 22.48 35.98
CA ARG A 442 16.00 21.16 35.46
C ARG A 442 14.89 20.09 35.33
N LYS A 443 13.62 20.43 35.57
CA LYS A 443 12.49 19.49 35.61
C LYS A 443 11.59 19.56 34.37
N ARG A 444 11.71 20.60 33.54
CA ARG A 444 10.76 20.89 32.45
C ARG A 444 11.50 21.44 31.23
N THR A 445 10.94 21.21 30.05
CA THR A 445 11.33 21.93 28.84
C THR A 445 10.60 23.27 28.75
N MET A 446 11.00 24.11 27.81
CA MET A 446 10.34 25.40 27.55
C MET A 446 8.85 25.25 27.24
N THR A 447 8.51 24.39 26.27
CA THR A 447 7.12 24.09 25.88
C THR A 447 6.28 23.48 27.00
N VAL A 448 6.86 22.63 27.85
CA VAL A 448 6.17 22.08 29.03
C VAL A 448 5.88 23.17 30.05
N THR A 449 6.76 24.15 30.19
CA THR A 449 6.57 25.30 31.08
C THR A 449 5.47 26.22 30.53
N MET A 450 5.52 26.57 29.25
CA MET A 450 4.48 27.36 28.57
C MET A 450 3.08 26.73 28.69
N ALA A 451 2.94 25.43 28.39
CA ALA A 451 1.67 24.73 28.54
C ALA A 451 1.21 24.64 30.02
N ALA A 452 2.14 24.67 30.97
CA ALA A 452 1.82 24.68 32.39
C ALA A 452 1.34 26.06 32.86
N VAL A 453 1.86 27.16 32.29
CA VAL A 453 1.35 28.52 32.52
C VAL A 453 -0.08 28.64 32.00
N LEU A 454 -0.34 28.26 30.74
CA LEU A 454 -1.68 28.33 30.15
C LEU A 454 -2.73 27.47 30.86
N SER A 455 -2.29 26.47 31.64
CA SER A 455 -3.18 25.63 32.46
C SER A 455 -3.21 26.04 33.95
N GLY A 456 -2.64 27.20 34.30
CA GLY A 456 -2.63 27.74 35.66
C GLY A 456 -1.76 26.96 36.66
N ARG A 457 -0.91 26.04 36.21
CA ARG A 457 -0.10 25.17 37.07
C ARG A 457 1.27 25.74 37.41
N VAL A 458 1.69 26.79 36.72
CA VAL A 458 2.92 27.53 37.00
C VAL A 458 2.56 28.99 37.07
N PRO A 459 2.77 29.64 38.22
CA PRO A 459 2.64 31.08 38.30
C PRO A 459 3.73 31.72 37.45
N ALA A 460 3.35 32.73 36.68
CA ALA A 460 4.23 33.55 35.88
C ALA A 460 3.79 35.01 36.00
N PHE A 461 4.71 35.92 35.73
CA PHE A 461 4.48 37.35 35.70
C PHE A 461 4.61 37.86 34.27
N ARG A 462 3.92 38.96 33.99
CA ARG A 462 4.02 39.63 32.69
C ARG A 462 5.42 40.22 32.48
N GLY A 463 6.01 39.97 31.32
CA GLY A 463 7.26 40.60 30.89
C GLY A 463 7.05 41.97 30.25
N ARG A 464 8.14 42.58 29.78
CA ARG A 464 8.11 43.88 29.08
C ARG A 464 7.42 43.81 27.71
N SER A 465 7.49 42.65 27.06
CA SER A 465 6.79 42.34 25.82
C SER A 465 5.77 41.22 26.06
N GLY A 466 4.66 41.25 25.32
CA GLY A 466 3.62 40.22 25.41
C GLY A 466 4.10 38.83 24.96
N GLY A 467 3.32 37.80 25.28
CA GLY A 467 3.52 36.43 24.79
C GLY A 467 4.34 35.50 25.71
N LEU A 468 4.28 34.22 25.39
CA LEU A 468 4.77 33.11 26.21
C LEU A 468 6.29 33.09 26.41
N ARG A 469 7.07 33.53 25.43
CA ARG A 469 8.54 33.58 25.52
C ARG A 469 9.05 34.67 26.45
N ASN A 470 8.27 35.73 26.64
CA ASN A 470 8.66 36.91 27.40
C ASN A 470 8.17 36.86 28.85
N LEU A 471 7.57 35.74 29.27
CA LEU A 471 7.09 35.56 30.64
C LEU A 471 8.25 35.54 31.64
N LEU A 472 7.99 36.11 32.82
CA LEU A 472 8.90 36.14 33.95
C LEU A 472 8.47 35.13 35.01
N PHE A 473 9.43 34.49 35.67
CA PHE A 473 9.19 33.48 36.69
C PHE A 473 9.99 33.82 37.95
N ALA A 474 9.44 33.51 39.12
CA ALA A 474 10.21 33.60 40.37
C ALA A 474 11.46 32.71 40.28
N ARG A 475 12.62 33.25 40.67
CA ARG A 475 13.88 32.54 40.61
C ARG A 475 13.82 31.29 41.50
N PRO A 476 14.04 30.07 40.96
CA PRO A 476 14.10 28.88 41.79
C PRO A 476 15.25 29.00 42.81
N PRO A 477 15.07 28.53 44.06
CA PRO A 477 16.12 28.60 45.08
C PRO A 477 17.41 27.93 44.56
N ARG A 478 18.55 28.59 44.76
CA ARG A 478 19.89 28.06 44.41
C ARG A 478 20.07 26.73 45.14
N ARG A 479 19.81 25.60 44.48
CA ARG A 479 20.37 24.32 44.93
C ARG A 479 21.88 24.41 44.73
N GLY A 480 22.64 24.32 45.83
CA GLY A 480 24.09 24.29 45.80
C GLY A 480 24.58 23.18 44.88
N PHE A 481 24.96 23.53 43.65
CA PHE A 481 25.67 22.63 42.76
C PHE A 481 27.15 22.77 43.08
N GLY A 482 27.55 22.12 44.17
CA GLY A 482 28.92 22.08 44.68
C GLY A 482 29.22 20.74 45.31
N GLY A 483 28.89 19.64 44.62
CA GLY A 483 29.48 18.35 44.96
C GLY A 483 30.89 18.32 44.37
N LYS A 484 31.92 18.18 45.22
CA LYS A 484 33.28 17.88 44.76
C LYS A 484 33.23 16.75 43.72
N PRO A 485 34.03 16.79 42.65
CA PRO A 485 34.17 15.64 41.76
C PRO A 485 34.43 14.41 42.64
N PRO A 486 33.71 13.30 42.43
CA PRO A 486 33.95 12.10 43.21
C PRO A 486 35.43 11.73 43.09
N PRO A 487 36.09 11.34 44.20
CA PRO A 487 37.50 10.97 44.17
C PRO A 487 37.74 9.91 43.09
N VAL A 488 38.83 10.06 42.35
CA VAL A 488 39.22 9.13 41.29
C VAL A 488 39.56 7.80 41.96
N GLY A 489 38.73 6.79 41.72
CA GLY A 489 38.90 5.46 42.29
C GLY A 489 37.58 4.69 42.30
N LYS A 490 37.63 3.38 42.04
CA LYS A 490 36.47 2.51 42.28
C LYS A 490 36.34 2.39 43.80
N ARG A 491 35.23 2.87 44.39
CA ARG A 491 34.85 2.43 45.74
C ARG A 491 34.86 0.90 45.75
N ASP A 492 35.52 0.32 46.76
CA ASP A 492 35.46 -1.12 47.00
C ASP A 492 33.99 -1.54 47.09
N LEU A 493 33.63 -2.47 46.23
CA LEU A 493 32.28 -3.02 46.17
C LEU A 493 32.23 -4.23 47.11
N PRO A 494 31.12 -4.46 47.84
CA PRO A 494 30.98 -5.66 48.64
C PRO A 494 31.21 -6.93 47.82
N LYS A 495 31.83 -7.94 48.44
CA LYS A 495 32.12 -9.26 47.88
C LYS A 495 30.78 -9.91 47.48
N ASP A 496 30.56 -10.16 46.19
CA ASP A 496 29.28 -10.56 45.54
C ASP A 496 28.35 -9.43 45.04
N THR A 497 28.86 -8.22 44.84
CA THR A 497 28.10 -7.15 44.14
C THR A 497 28.64 -6.83 42.76
N MET A 498 27.77 -6.39 41.86
CA MET A 498 28.06 -6.03 40.47
C MET A 498 27.40 -4.68 40.13
N ARG A 499 28.12 -3.79 39.44
CA ARG A 499 27.53 -2.54 38.93
C ARG A 499 26.65 -2.81 37.72
N ILE A 500 25.61 -2.00 37.51
CA ILE A 500 24.78 -2.08 36.29
C ILE A 500 25.64 -1.91 35.02
N THR A 501 26.69 -1.08 35.06
CA THR A 501 27.63 -0.92 33.94
C THR A 501 28.38 -2.20 33.62
N GLU A 502 28.76 -2.97 34.64
CA GLU A 502 29.40 -4.28 34.47
C GLU A 502 28.40 -5.28 33.87
N PHE A 503 27.16 -5.33 34.36
CA PHE A 503 26.12 -6.18 33.78
C PHE A 503 25.81 -5.84 32.31
N THR A 504 25.71 -4.56 31.97
CA THR A 504 25.53 -4.11 30.58
C THR A 504 26.74 -4.46 29.71
N ALA A 505 27.96 -4.41 30.25
CA ALA A 505 29.16 -4.82 29.52
C ALA A 505 29.10 -6.30 29.11
N ILE A 506 28.69 -7.16 30.04
CA ILE A 506 28.56 -8.61 29.85
C ILE A 506 27.42 -8.95 28.88
N THR A 507 26.23 -8.37 29.08
CA THR A 507 24.98 -8.81 28.40
C THR A 507 24.54 -7.91 27.24
N GLY A 508 25.02 -6.66 27.18
CA GLY A 508 24.49 -5.63 26.28
C GLY A 508 23.10 -5.09 26.65
N ILE A 509 22.53 -5.48 27.80
CA ILE A 509 21.23 -5.01 28.24
C ILE A 509 21.38 -3.64 28.91
N THR A 510 20.59 -2.65 28.46
CA THR A 510 20.67 -1.28 28.95
C THR A 510 20.06 -1.12 30.35
N SER A 511 20.24 0.06 30.96
CA SER A 511 19.70 0.35 32.28
C SER A 511 18.16 0.31 32.33
N ALA A 512 17.48 0.53 31.20
CA ALA A 512 16.02 0.41 31.11
C ALA A 512 15.59 -1.06 31.21
N GLY A 513 16.22 -1.95 30.44
CA GLY A 513 15.93 -3.38 30.48
C GLY A 513 16.27 -4.03 31.82
N PHE A 514 17.38 -3.60 32.44
CA PHE A 514 17.73 -4.02 33.80
C PHE A 514 16.59 -3.80 34.81
N ARG A 515 15.93 -2.62 34.81
CA ARG A 515 14.82 -2.35 35.74
C ARG A 515 13.62 -3.26 35.49
N PHE A 516 13.38 -3.65 34.24
CA PHE A 516 12.35 -4.63 33.91
C PHE A 516 12.72 -6.00 34.48
N LEU A 517 13.94 -6.47 34.25
CA LEU A 517 14.41 -7.78 34.73
C LEU A 517 14.41 -7.90 36.26
N VAL A 518 14.73 -6.82 36.99
CA VAL A 518 14.59 -6.77 38.45
C VAL A 518 13.12 -6.88 38.87
N ARG A 519 12.21 -6.14 38.23
CA ARG A 519 10.76 -6.22 38.53
C ARG A 519 10.18 -7.60 38.27
N GLN A 520 10.67 -8.29 37.24
CA GLN A 520 10.28 -9.66 36.91
C GLN A 520 11.09 -10.72 37.68
N GLN A 521 11.87 -10.31 38.68
CA GLN A 521 12.66 -11.20 39.56
C GLN A 521 13.70 -12.08 38.85
N HIS A 522 14.06 -11.76 37.61
CA HIS A 522 15.17 -12.40 36.88
C HIS A 522 16.54 -11.89 37.35
N LEU A 523 16.58 -10.72 37.98
CA LEU A 523 17.77 -10.15 38.61
C LEU A 523 17.45 -9.71 40.04
N ARG A 524 18.40 -9.87 40.96
CA ARG A 524 18.30 -9.43 42.36
C ARG A 524 19.19 -8.22 42.63
N LEU A 525 18.63 -7.20 43.28
CA LEU A 525 19.40 -6.07 43.81
C LEU A 525 20.06 -6.47 45.14
N TYR A 526 21.26 -5.97 45.37
CA TYR A 526 21.91 -6.02 46.67
C TYR A 526 21.34 -4.94 47.62
N SER A 527 21.08 -3.74 47.10
CA SER A 527 20.49 -2.62 47.85
C SER A 527 19.60 -1.78 46.94
N SER A 528 18.53 -1.22 47.51
CA SER A 528 17.59 -0.29 46.86
C SER A 528 18.17 1.10 46.65
N ASP A 529 19.07 1.54 47.55
CA ASP A 529 19.48 2.95 47.65
C ASP A 529 20.60 3.29 46.67
N VAL A 530 21.51 2.33 46.45
CA VAL A 530 22.51 2.36 45.39
C VAL A 530 22.30 1.09 44.57
N PRO A 531 21.84 1.19 43.30
CA PRO A 531 21.37 0.02 42.56
C PRO A 531 22.56 -0.83 42.10
N LEU A 532 23.03 -1.67 43.02
CA LEU A 532 24.01 -2.73 42.81
C LEU A 532 23.26 -4.05 42.64
N LEU A 533 23.75 -4.89 41.74
CA LEU A 533 23.25 -6.23 41.50
C LEU A 533 23.96 -7.24 42.40
N MET A 534 23.23 -8.25 42.85
CA MET A 534 23.84 -9.50 43.31
C MET A 534 24.60 -10.13 42.14
N ARG A 535 25.92 -10.28 42.27
CA ARG A 535 26.79 -10.78 41.20
C ARG A 535 26.40 -12.21 40.85
N SER A 536 26.21 -13.08 41.83
CA SER A 536 25.63 -14.42 41.67
C SER A 536 24.37 -14.45 40.78
N SER A 537 23.42 -13.55 41.01
CA SER A 537 22.18 -13.44 40.21
C SER A 537 22.45 -12.98 38.76
N ALA A 538 23.33 -11.99 38.57
CA ALA A 538 23.70 -11.50 37.24
C ALA A 538 24.44 -12.57 36.42
N VAL A 539 25.32 -13.34 37.06
CA VAL A 539 26.04 -14.44 36.43
C VAL A 539 25.09 -15.58 36.07
N ALA A 540 24.15 -15.94 36.95
CA ALA A 540 23.14 -16.94 36.63
C ALA A 540 22.28 -16.52 35.43
N PHE A 541 21.87 -15.24 35.37
CA PHE A 541 21.16 -14.70 34.22
C PHE A 541 21.98 -14.83 32.93
N HIS A 542 23.25 -14.42 32.94
CA HIS A 542 24.13 -14.51 31.78
C HIS A 542 24.39 -15.96 31.34
N LYS A 543 24.47 -16.91 32.28
CA LYS A 543 24.58 -18.34 31.96
C LYS A 543 23.34 -18.86 31.22
N ARG A 544 22.14 -18.43 31.62
CA ARG A 544 20.88 -18.89 31.03
C ARG A 544 20.50 -18.18 29.74
N TYR A 545 20.74 -16.87 29.64
CA TYR A 545 20.24 -16.04 28.55
C TYR A 545 21.37 -15.37 27.77
N VAL A 546 21.11 -15.12 26.50
CA VAL A 546 22.06 -14.50 25.56
C VAL A 546 21.37 -13.41 24.76
N ASN A 547 22.08 -12.30 24.49
CA ASN A 547 21.62 -11.26 23.59
C ASN A 547 22.12 -11.54 22.17
N VAL A 548 21.23 -11.94 21.27
CA VAL A 548 21.55 -12.38 19.90
C VAL A 548 22.31 -11.31 19.10
N ALA A 549 22.07 -10.02 19.39
CA ALA A 549 22.78 -8.92 18.73
C ALA A 549 24.31 -9.00 18.92
N ARG A 550 24.79 -9.60 20.01
CA ARG A 550 26.22 -9.75 20.30
C ARG A 550 26.91 -10.76 19.39
N TYR A 551 26.19 -11.78 18.91
CA TYR A 551 26.70 -12.73 17.92
C TYR A 551 26.62 -12.21 16.48
N SER A 552 25.80 -11.17 16.22
CA SER A 552 25.73 -10.60 14.86
C SER A 552 26.96 -9.84 14.40
N VAL A 553 27.76 -9.34 15.33
CA VAL A 553 28.97 -8.57 15.04
C VAL A 553 30.14 -9.48 14.61
N LEU A 554 30.12 -10.75 15.02
CA LEU A 554 31.10 -11.77 14.65
C LEU A 554 30.84 -12.41 13.28
N GLY A 555 29.93 -11.85 12.46
CA GLY A 555 29.56 -12.41 11.15
C GLY A 555 28.77 -13.72 11.20
N THR A 556 28.49 -14.26 12.39
CA THR A 556 27.83 -15.57 12.56
C THR A 556 26.31 -15.51 12.39
N ILE A 557 25.64 -14.37 12.65
CA ILE A 557 24.18 -14.23 12.47
C ILE A 557 23.77 -12.80 12.09
N THR A 558 23.13 -12.55 10.95
CA THR A 558 22.72 -11.19 10.56
C THR A 558 21.37 -10.75 11.17
N VAL A 559 21.33 -10.43 12.47
CA VAL A 559 20.10 -9.97 13.17
C VAL A 559 20.16 -8.48 13.49
N GLY A 560 19.68 -7.64 12.58
CA GLY A 560 19.55 -6.18 12.81
C GLY A 560 18.23 -5.74 13.46
N ARG A 561 17.23 -6.63 13.60
CA ARG A 561 15.89 -6.28 14.10
C ARG A 561 15.23 -7.46 14.83
N ALA A 562 14.53 -7.18 15.94
CA ALA A 562 13.80 -8.18 16.73
C ALA A 562 12.77 -8.99 15.92
N SER A 563 12.17 -8.38 14.90
CA SER A 563 11.23 -9.07 13.99
C SER A 563 11.87 -10.18 13.15
N LYS A 564 13.20 -10.29 13.13
CA LYS A 564 13.92 -11.36 12.44
C LYS A 564 14.14 -12.60 13.32
N LEU A 565 13.96 -12.53 14.64
CA LEU A 565 14.13 -13.70 15.53
C LEU A 565 13.19 -14.86 15.17
N PRO A 566 11.88 -14.65 14.90
CA PRO A 566 10.99 -15.75 14.49
C PRO A 566 11.42 -16.40 13.17
N LYS A 567 12.04 -15.64 12.26
CA LYS A 567 12.55 -16.18 10.98
C LYS A 567 13.75 -17.11 11.16
N LEU A 568 14.45 -16.99 12.29
CA LEU A 568 15.52 -17.90 12.69
C LEU A 568 14.99 -19.08 13.53
N GLY A 569 13.68 -19.17 13.72
CA GLY A 569 13.05 -20.15 14.60
C GLY A 569 13.46 -20.00 16.07
N LEU A 570 13.78 -18.77 16.50
CA LEU A 570 14.13 -18.43 17.88
C LEU A 570 12.98 -17.72 18.58
N THR A 571 12.73 -18.13 19.82
CA THR A 571 11.70 -17.56 20.69
C THR A 571 12.32 -16.49 21.58
N PRO A 572 11.85 -15.23 21.55
CA PRO A 572 12.36 -14.21 22.45
C PRO A 572 11.96 -14.55 23.89
N ALA A 573 12.95 -14.64 24.79
CA ALA A 573 12.72 -14.83 26.22
C ALA A 573 12.03 -13.60 26.83
N PHE A 574 12.27 -12.42 26.26
CA PHE A 574 11.63 -11.17 26.65
C PHE A 574 11.25 -10.34 25.43
N GLN A 575 10.16 -9.57 25.54
CA GLN A 575 9.76 -8.63 24.51
C GLN A 575 10.78 -7.49 24.37
N TYR A 576 11.14 -7.15 23.14
CA TYR A 576 12.17 -6.13 22.86
C TYR A 576 11.83 -4.76 23.48
N LYS A 577 10.55 -4.36 23.50
CA LYS A 577 10.11 -3.09 24.07
C LYS A 577 10.41 -2.95 25.57
N ASP A 578 10.50 -4.08 26.28
CA ASP A 578 10.62 -4.13 27.73
C ASP A 578 12.09 -4.18 28.17
N VAL A 579 12.92 -4.93 27.43
CA VAL A 579 14.35 -5.13 27.76
C VAL A 579 15.29 -4.29 26.89
N GLN A 580 14.81 -3.80 25.74
CA GLN A 580 15.61 -3.11 24.71
C GLN A 580 16.81 -3.93 24.21
N ALA A 581 16.67 -5.26 24.23
CA ALA A 581 17.66 -6.22 23.75
C ALA A 581 16.95 -7.46 23.19
N MET A 582 17.63 -8.18 22.28
CA MET A 582 17.12 -9.40 21.66
C MET A 582 17.59 -10.61 22.46
N VAL A 583 16.90 -10.88 23.57
CA VAL A 583 17.30 -11.91 24.53
C VAL A 583 16.56 -13.21 24.26
N VAL A 584 17.29 -14.32 24.17
CA VAL A 584 16.77 -15.69 24.00
C VAL A 584 17.44 -16.61 25.02
N GLU A 585 16.89 -17.82 25.21
CA GLU A 585 17.59 -18.83 26.01
C GLU A 585 18.85 -19.31 25.29
N ARG A 586 19.94 -19.47 26.05
CA ARG A 586 21.24 -19.86 25.53
C ARG A 586 21.22 -21.25 24.89
N SER A 587 20.50 -22.18 25.52
CA SER A 587 20.27 -23.54 25.03
C SER A 587 19.55 -23.54 23.67
N GLU A 588 18.53 -22.70 23.52
CA GLU A 588 17.77 -22.56 22.28
C GLU A 588 18.63 -22.00 21.15
N LEU A 589 19.43 -20.96 21.43
CA LEU A 589 20.36 -20.43 20.44
C LEU A 589 21.41 -21.48 20.03
N ALA A 590 22.00 -22.18 21.01
CA ALA A 590 23.00 -23.22 20.75
C ALA A 590 22.43 -24.38 19.91
N ALA A 591 21.19 -24.79 20.16
CA ALA A 591 20.51 -25.82 19.37
C ALA A 591 20.30 -25.39 17.91
N LYS A 592 20.22 -24.08 17.62
CA LYS A 592 20.00 -23.55 16.27
C LYS A 592 21.28 -23.27 15.49
N ILE A 593 22.31 -22.73 16.14
CA ILE A 593 23.55 -22.28 15.44
C ILE A 593 24.77 -23.15 15.75
N GLY A 594 24.60 -24.20 16.56
CA GLY A 594 25.69 -25.00 17.08
C GLY A 594 26.26 -24.46 18.40
N PRO A 595 27.33 -25.09 18.92
CA PRO A 595 27.90 -24.74 20.21
C PRO A 595 28.30 -23.27 20.22
N LEU A 596 27.76 -22.53 21.19
CA LEU A 596 28.16 -21.14 21.41
C LEU A 596 29.63 -21.11 21.84
N ARG A 597 30.30 -20.01 21.45
CA ARG A 597 31.72 -19.82 21.75
C ARG A 597 32.03 -20.05 23.23
N ASN A 598 32.90 -21.01 23.50
CA ASN A 598 33.49 -21.26 24.81
C ASN A 598 34.95 -20.81 24.79
N TYR A 599 35.31 -19.94 25.72
CA TYR A 599 36.69 -19.47 25.86
C TYR A 599 37.57 -20.54 26.53
N SER A 600 38.73 -20.79 25.92
CA SER A 600 39.77 -21.67 26.46
C SER A 600 40.32 -21.16 27.80
N LEU A 601 41.06 -22.01 28.53
CA LEU A 601 41.70 -21.63 29.78
C LEU A 601 42.69 -20.47 29.57
N GLU A 602 43.45 -20.49 28.46
CA GLU A 602 44.42 -19.46 28.13
C GLU A 602 43.76 -18.12 27.76
N GLU A 603 42.67 -18.14 26.99
CA GLU A 603 41.88 -16.92 26.72
C GLU A 603 41.35 -16.29 28.02
N ARG A 604 40.88 -17.12 28.97
CA ARG A 604 40.40 -16.64 30.28
C ARG A 604 41.53 -16.05 31.11
N LYS A 605 42.70 -16.69 31.14
CA LYS A 605 43.90 -16.17 31.81
C LYS A 605 44.32 -14.82 31.22
N ARG A 606 44.35 -14.69 29.88
CA ARG A 606 44.67 -13.45 29.18
C ARG A 606 43.65 -12.35 29.49
N TRP A 607 42.36 -12.67 29.52
CA TRP A 607 41.32 -11.74 29.93
C TRP A 607 41.47 -11.29 31.39
N ASP A 608 41.78 -12.21 32.30
CA ASP A 608 42.03 -11.88 33.71
C ASP A 608 43.25 -10.98 33.89
N GLN A 609 44.32 -11.21 33.13
CA GLN A 609 45.46 -10.31 33.07
C GLN A 609 45.04 -8.93 32.55
N PHE A 610 44.35 -8.87 31.40
CA PHE A 610 43.83 -7.62 30.83
C PHE A 610 42.98 -6.83 31.83
N ARG A 611 42.12 -7.52 32.58
CA ARG A 611 41.31 -6.92 33.64
C ARG A 611 42.17 -6.36 34.78
N ARG A 612 43.15 -7.12 35.28
CA ARG A 612 44.03 -6.67 36.38
C ARG A 612 44.84 -5.43 35.99
N TYR A 613 45.45 -5.45 34.80
CA TYR A 613 46.18 -4.29 34.27
C TYR A 613 45.24 -3.11 34.01
N GLY A 614 44.05 -3.34 33.45
CA GLY A 614 43.08 -2.26 33.24
C GLY A 614 42.50 -1.69 34.54
N GLU A 615 42.32 -2.49 35.60
CA GLU A 615 41.95 -1.99 36.91
C GLU A 615 43.01 -1.04 37.49
N ARG A 616 44.28 -1.33 37.23
CA ARG A 616 45.42 -0.51 37.64
C ARG A 616 45.57 0.75 36.76
N ASN A 617 45.60 0.57 35.44
CA ASN A 617 46.02 1.58 34.47
C ASN A 617 44.85 2.43 33.95
N CYS A 618 43.64 1.87 33.86
CA CYS A 618 42.46 2.58 33.35
C CYS A 618 41.26 2.50 34.32
N PRO A 619 41.38 2.99 35.57
CA PRO A 619 40.39 2.80 36.64
C PRO A 619 38.99 3.39 36.34
N SER A 620 38.91 4.33 35.38
CA SER A 620 37.66 4.90 34.91
C SER A 620 36.81 3.94 34.07
N PHE A 621 37.44 2.89 33.51
CA PHE A 621 36.79 1.85 32.73
C PHE A 621 36.24 0.73 33.63
N THR A 622 35.01 0.32 33.32
CA THR A 622 34.39 -0.90 33.80
C THR A 622 34.78 -2.02 32.84
N ILE A 623 35.71 -2.87 33.29
CA ILE A 623 36.11 -4.10 32.60
C ILE A 623 35.38 -5.24 33.30
N PRO A 624 34.55 -6.04 32.60
CA PRO A 624 33.78 -7.07 33.24
C PRO A 624 34.67 -8.21 33.76
N SER A 625 34.35 -8.70 34.95
CA SER A 625 35.03 -9.84 35.59
C SER A 625 34.89 -11.16 34.83
N ILE A 626 33.87 -11.27 33.98
CA ILE A 626 33.58 -12.45 33.19
C ILE A 626 33.50 -12.00 31.73
N MET A 627 34.07 -12.80 30.85
CA MET A 627 33.95 -12.60 29.41
C MET A 627 32.48 -12.69 29.01
N GLY A 628 32.00 -11.70 28.26
CA GLY A 628 30.65 -11.68 27.72
C GLY A 628 30.50 -12.62 26.53
N ASP A 629 29.34 -12.55 25.89
CA ASP A 629 29.09 -13.29 24.66
C ASP A 629 29.69 -12.57 23.44
N GLY A 630 30.70 -13.16 22.82
CA GLY A 630 31.35 -12.60 21.62
C GLY A 630 32.25 -11.40 21.93
N ASP A 631 31.92 -10.23 21.36
CA ASP A 631 32.65 -8.98 21.61
C ASP A 631 32.40 -8.47 23.02
N MET A 632 33.46 -8.38 23.82
CA MET A 632 33.42 -7.76 25.14
C MET A 632 33.46 -6.24 24.95
N ILE A 633 32.70 -5.48 25.75
CA ILE A 633 32.78 -4.02 25.70
C ILE A 633 33.21 -3.49 27.06
N ILE A 634 34.29 -2.74 27.08
CA ILE A 634 34.73 -2.00 28.25
C ILE A 634 34.25 -0.56 28.12
N TYR A 635 33.58 -0.04 29.15
CA TYR A 635 33.00 1.31 29.13
C TYR A 635 33.63 2.18 30.19
N THR A 636 33.82 3.46 29.90
CA THR A 636 33.95 4.45 30.97
C THR A 636 32.69 4.44 31.84
N SER A 637 32.80 4.79 33.13
CA SER A 637 31.65 4.87 34.04
C SER A 637 30.51 5.77 33.52
N SER A 638 30.86 6.77 32.69
CA SER A 638 29.90 7.66 32.03
C SER A 638 29.25 7.09 30.76
N ARG A 639 29.74 5.95 30.26
CA ARG A 639 29.41 5.32 28.96
C ARG A 639 29.64 6.20 27.73
N LYS A 640 30.38 7.30 27.87
CA LYS A 640 30.66 8.24 26.77
C LYS A 640 31.81 7.78 25.86
N MET A 641 32.59 6.81 26.33
CA MET A 641 33.71 6.20 25.63
C MET A 641 33.71 4.71 25.94
N PHE A 642 34.02 3.88 24.94
CA PHE A 642 34.07 2.43 25.04
C PHE A 642 35.08 1.84 24.07
N PHE A 643 35.63 0.68 24.41
CA PHE A 643 36.39 -0.17 23.48
C PHE A 643 35.71 -1.52 23.39
N ARG A 644 35.72 -2.11 22.20
CA ARG A 644 35.41 -3.52 21.98
C ARG A 644 36.70 -4.31 22.16
N VAL A 645 36.61 -5.43 22.86
CA VAL A 645 37.70 -6.39 23.02
C VAL A 645 37.20 -7.72 22.50
N ILE A 646 37.84 -8.21 21.45
CA ILE A 646 37.49 -9.47 20.80
C ILE A 646 38.59 -10.46 21.15
N SER A 647 38.22 -11.57 21.78
CA SER A 647 39.18 -12.64 22.05
C SER A 647 39.47 -13.41 20.77
N PHE A 648 40.70 -13.84 20.58
CA PHE A 648 41.15 -14.88 19.66
C PHE A 648 41.99 -15.89 20.46
N PRO A 649 42.26 -17.10 19.93
CA PRO A 649 43.05 -18.10 20.66
C PRO A 649 44.37 -17.53 21.21
N ASP A 650 45.08 -16.75 20.40
CA ASP A 650 46.44 -16.30 20.72
C ASP A 650 46.53 -14.82 21.12
N GLU A 651 45.44 -14.04 20.99
CA GLU A 651 45.46 -12.59 21.21
C GLU A 651 44.10 -12.02 21.63
N LEU A 652 44.10 -10.79 22.16
CA LEU A 652 42.89 -9.96 22.27
C LEU A 652 42.99 -8.79 21.30
N LEU A 653 42.01 -8.62 20.43
CA LEU A 653 41.89 -7.45 19.57
C LEU A 653 41.10 -6.36 20.30
N VAL A 654 41.75 -5.25 20.63
CA VAL A 654 41.12 -4.07 21.22
C VAL A 654 40.82 -3.06 20.12
N THR A 655 39.56 -2.64 19.97
CA THR A 655 39.13 -1.78 18.86
C THR A 655 38.06 -0.77 19.26
N ILE A 656 38.08 0.41 18.65
CA ILE A 656 37.03 1.43 18.73
C ILE A 656 36.77 2.00 17.34
N ARG A 657 35.49 2.20 17.02
CA ARG A 657 35.04 2.89 15.80
C ARG A 657 34.50 4.26 16.18
N LEU A 658 35.08 5.30 15.61
CA LEU A 658 34.65 6.68 15.77
C LEU A 658 33.86 7.12 14.52
N HIS A 659 32.58 7.46 14.69
CA HIS A 659 31.67 7.87 13.62
C HIS A 659 30.93 9.18 13.97
N PRO A 660 30.70 10.11 13.02
CA PRO A 660 30.00 11.37 13.24
C PRO A 660 28.59 11.25 13.83
N SER A 661 27.82 10.24 13.41
CA SER A 661 26.47 9.96 13.94
C SER A 661 26.49 9.09 15.20
N ASP A 662 27.20 7.96 15.17
CA ASP A 662 27.03 6.88 16.16
C ASP A 662 27.77 7.18 17.46
N THR A 663 28.90 7.88 17.36
CA THR A 663 29.73 8.29 18.48
C THR A 663 30.01 9.79 18.43
N ARG A 664 29.01 10.61 18.09
CA ARG A 664 29.13 12.06 17.83
C ARG A 664 30.02 12.81 18.81
N ARG A 665 29.91 12.52 20.11
CA ARG A 665 30.75 13.15 21.13
C ARG A 665 32.21 12.71 21.05
N ALA A 666 32.47 11.41 20.94
CA ALA A 666 33.83 10.89 20.86
C ALA A 666 34.50 11.32 19.55
N TRP A 667 33.73 11.35 18.46
CA TRP A 667 34.14 11.93 17.19
C TRP A 667 34.55 13.40 17.34
N ARG A 668 33.72 14.21 18.00
CA ARG A 668 34.04 15.63 18.22
C ARG A 668 35.33 15.82 19.03
N ILE A 669 35.46 15.11 20.16
CA ILE A 669 36.67 15.19 21.01
C ILE A 669 37.91 14.73 20.25
N TYR A 670 37.78 13.65 19.46
CA TYR A 670 38.84 13.19 18.59
C TYR A 670 39.26 14.27 17.59
N ARG A 671 38.32 14.86 16.86
CA ARG A 671 38.60 15.93 15.89
C ARG A 671 39.22 17.18 16.52
N GLU A 672 38.85 17.52 17.75
CA GLU A 672 39.42 18.64 18.51
C GLU A 672 40.86 18.36 19.01
N ASN A 673 41.28 17.09 19.13
CA ASN A 673 42.54 16.69 19.76
C ASN A 673 43.31 15.62 18.96
N GLU A 674 43.14 15.60 17.63
CA GLU A 674 43.52 14.48 16.78
C GLU A 674 45.00 14.10 16.89
N GLU A 675 45.90 15.07 16.76
CA GLU A 675 47.35 14.83 16.85
C GLU A 675 47.80 14.33 18.23
N ALA A 676 47.19 14.84 19.30
CA ALA A 676 47.54 14.44 20.66
C ALA A 676 47.07 13.01 20.95
N ILE A 677 45.87 12.65 20.49
CA ILE A 677 45.32 11.30 20.65
C ILE A 677 46.10 10.30 19.78
N ARG A 678 46.49 10.65 18.55
CA ARG A 678 47.31 9.78 17.70
C ARG A 678 48.70 9.53 18.29
N ARG A 679 49.33 10.54 18.90
CA ARG A 679 50.59 10.37 19.64
C ARG A 679 50.43 9.51 20.90
N LEU A 680 49.30 9.63 21.57
CA LEU A 680 49.02 8.85 22.78
C LEU A 680 48.79 7.37 22.46
N LEU A 681 48.02 7.05 21.41
CA LEU A 681 47.68 5.68 21.04
C LEU A 681 48.69 5.12 20.03
N VAL A 682 49.98 5.17 20.35
CA VAL A 682 51.06 4.76 19.44
C VAL A 682 51.06 3.25 19.18
N SER A 683 50.60 2.45 20.15
CA SER A 683 50.44 1.00 19.97
C SER A 683 49.26 0.60 19.09
N PHE A 684 48.40 1.56 18.69
CA PHE A 684 47.22 1.31 17.87
C PHE A 684 47.44 1.62 16.40
N ARG A 685 46.89 0.74 15.55
CA ARG A 685 46.74 0.98 14.12
C ARG A 685 45.48 1.80 13.85
N TRP A 686 45.65 2.78 12.97
CA TRP A 686 44.60 3.68 12.51
C TRP A 686 44.15 3.31 11.10
N ILE A 687 42.84 3.21 10.89
CA ILE A 687 42.23 2.91 9.60
C ILE A 687 41.15 3.97 9.35
N ASP A 688 41.36 4.81 8.34
CA ASP A 688 40.46 5.90 7.96
C ASP A 688 39.72 5.53 6.67
N ASP A 689 38.38 5.55 6.70
CA ASP A 689 37.50 5.15 5.57
C ASP A 689 36.66 6.33 5.06
N GLY A 690 37.11 7.58 5.30
CA GLY A 690 36.43 8.82 4.93
C GLY A 690 35.20 9.17 5.79
N GLU A 691 34.36 8.19 6.11
CA GLU A 691 33.15 8.38 6.94
C GLU A 691 33.39 8.07 8.44
N TYR A 692 34.40 7.26 8.76
CA TYR A 692 34.75 6.88 10.12
C TYR A 692 36.23 6.52 10.25
N THR A 693 36.68 6.50 11.50
CA THR A 693 38.03 6.07 11.88
C THR A 693 37.93 4.85 12.79
N VAL A 694 38.65 3.78 12.45
CA VAL A 694 38.82 2.60 13.31
C VAL A 694 40.21 2.63 13.92
N ILE A 695 40.26 2.50 15.24
CA ILE A 695 41.49 2.44 16.02
C ILE A 695 41.57 1.05 16.63
N GLN A 696 42.59 0.27 16.29
CA GLN A 696 42.67 -1.12 16.76
C GLN A 696 44.09 -1.61 17.02
N THR A 697 44.25 -2.51 17.98
CA THR A 697 45.52 -3.17 18.29
C THR A 697 45.28 -4.60 18.79
N ALA A 698 46.22 -5.51 18.54
CA ALA A 698 46.18 -6.88 19.03
C ALA A 698 47.19 -7.04 20.18
N VAL A 699 46.73 -7.59 21.32
CA VAL A 699 47.57 -7.83 22.50
C VAL A 699 47.73 -9.32 22.74
N LYS A 700 48.97 -9.80 22.83
CA LYS A 700 49.29 -11.23 22.92
C LYS A 700 49.70 -11.64 24.32
N ASP A 701 50.51 -10.81 24.97
CA ASP A 701 51.12 -11.09 26.27
C ASP A 701 50.87 -9.99 27.31
N SER A 702 51.43 -10.16 28.51
CA SER A 702 51.26 -9.22 29.61
C SER A 702 51.93 -7.85 29.37
N ALA A 703 52.98 -7.78 28.54
CA ALA A 703 53.64 -6.52 28.23
C ALA A 703 52.78 -5.67 27.28
N ASP A 704 52.23 -6.30 26.23
CA ASP A 704 51.26 -5.65 25.34
C ASP A 704 50.05 -5.12 26.11
N ILE A 705 49.51 -5.96 27.00
CA ILE A 705 48.36 -5.63 27.84
C ILE A 705 48.64 -4.41 28.73
N ASP A 706 49.81 -4.33 29.35
CA ASP A 706 50.19 -3.20 30.20
C ASP A 706 50.25 -1.90 29.39
N VAL A 707 50.95 -1.90 28.25
CA VAL A 707 51.07 -0.72 27.36
C VAL A 707 49.69 -0.25 26.90
N VAL A 708 48.89 -1.14 26.33
CA VAL A 708 47.58 -0.80 25.77
C VAL A 708 46.62 -0.28 26.85
N THR A 709 46.63 -0.87 28.04
CA THR A 709 45.76 -0.40 29.14
C THR A 709 46.19 0.94 29.72
N ARG A 710 47.49 1.30 29.69
CA ARG A 710 47.98 2.66 30.03
C ARG A 710 47.51 3.69 29.02
N GLU A 711 47.71 3.42 27.73
CA GLU A 711 47.26 4.30 26.64
C GLU A 711 45.74 4.56 26.70
N ILE A 712 44.93 3.51 26.92
CA ILE A 712 43.48 3.63 27.14
C ILE A 712 43.15 4.45 28.40
N GLY A 713 43.93 4.29 29.47
CA GLY A 713 43.78 5.01 30.73
C GLY A 713 43.98 6.52 30.56
N GLU A 714 45.09 6.90 29.95
CA GLU A 714 45.46 8.29 29.64
C GLU A 714 44.48 8.93 28.65
N LEU A 715 43.93 8.14 27.72
CA LEU A 715 42.93 8.63 26.78
C LEU A 715 41.71 9.21 27.51
N THR A 716 41.40 8.72 28.72
CA THR A 716 40.26 9.24 29.48
C THR A 716 40.37 10.72 29.83
N ASP A 717 41.57 11.30 29.87
CA ASP A 717 41.76 12.70 30.24
C ASP A 717 41.19 13.67 29.21
N PHE A 718 41.17 13.30 27.92
CA PHE A 718 40.46 14.05 26.88
C PHE A 718 38.94 14.00 27.02
N PHE A 719 38.42 12.99 27.73
CA PHE A 719 36.98 12.72 27.85
C PHE A 719 36.41 13.10 29.21
N ARG A 720 37.27 13.41 30.20
CA ARG A 720 36.89 13.92 31.51
C ARG A 720 36.29 15.32 31.35
N TYR A 721 35.17 15.54 32.03
CA TYR A 721 34.57 16.87 32.12
C TYR A 721 35.50 17.71 33.01
N LYS A 722 36.37 18.55 32.42
CA LYS A 722 36.81 19.76 33.11
C LYS A 722 35.57 20.65 33.18
N MET A 723 34.82 20.60 34.30
CA MET A 723 33.93 21.72 34.58
C MET A 723 34.83 22.93 34.81
N PRO A 724 34.50 24.12 34.27
CA PRO A 724 35.13 25.35 34.73
C PRO A 724 34.94 25.53 36.24
#